data_AF-H0Q159-F1
#
_entry.id   AF-H0Q159-F1
#
_cell.length_a   1.000
_cell.length_b   1.000
_cell.length_c   1.000
_cell.angle_alpha   90.00
_cell.angle_beta   90.00
_cell.angle_gamma   90.00
#
_symmetry.space_group_name_H-M   'P 1'
#
loop_
_entity.id
_entity.type
_entity.pdbx_description
1 polymer ?
#
loop_
_entity_poly.entity_id
_entity_poly.type
_entity_poly.pdbx_seq_one_letter_code
_entity_poly.pdbx_strand_id
1 'polypeptide(L)'
;MEQQARIFNALPTRRYALTVTDNGSQATPFRTGYTSSNLELTVNITYEELCAHLQAHFGISNDKQSDPASKSSIQQYRNVVSTLNSFLASLGKTLQSRVGVELGSAFDEKLRQYIDVIDVAPRTRRDRIHHVKLIRRVCDAARKTATGGEPTPTLLSTALRAAVARTGLAPKTLAREIGVNICALRRWLNGSQPNRRGFPTLRRLEKALDLPRDQLVALVKEEQGPAQQPPHQIAFRQLQRERVLSTYVLPEASMLPGLLQQWRAFFDYKTTVITSLKRAKDAKWRGVPLDTLGAISKLAQRGSSGYPTADIVLQKLRQFIGFMSLPIDSGGWGLAAEEAQTMAWLANPEAVNAFLQFMTDRSGGLKHGGQASFCALVAALVREKTGYLRQRPELAKSLPPANRPEDAVAWQQQCELTFEVVTVWKGESRDMSRRPREPIAHLLDLEDPLTPVLEAIAAIERAATKYPTGSVGEALLMRDACLLALLVSNPLRIRNWRAMTWRPDNTGNLYQAGDGWHIRFAGDEFKNGKGNDTGSYDVTVPAWVVPKLAAYLEEYRATLLRGRSSKFLFVSSRSQGAWNGIDRRVAKLTARFLAGSPGIGPHAFRHLVATTLLREKPGAFKAAGHLLNDKPETVQRVYTHVDREDSFAQHEAHINRLLQKLGQRA
;
A
#
# COMPACT_ATOMS: atom_id res chain seq x y z
N MET A 1 -28.95 29.49 -26.42
CA MET A 1 -28.64 28.42 -27.38
C MET A 1 -27.96 28.99 -28.62
N GLU A 2 -26.95 29.87 -28.48
CA GLU A 2 -26.19 30.36 -29.67
C GLU A 2 -24.82 31.01 -29.33
N GLN A 3 -24.24 30.69 -28.17
CA GLN A 3 -22.91 31.20 -27.77
C GLN A 3 -22.04 30.11 -27.14
N GLN A 4 -22.19 28.87 -27.64
CA GLN A 4 -21.43 27.67 -27.23
C GLN A 4 -20.79 26.94 -28.42
N ALA A 5 -20.81 27.52 -29.63
CA ALA A 5 -20.47 26.81 -30.87
C ALA A 5 -19.20 27.29 -31.59
N ARG A 6 -18.35 28.13 -30.97
CA ARG A 6 -17.09 28.57 -31.59
C ARG A 6 -15.98 28.69 -30.56
N ILE A 7 -15.33 27.56 -30.25
CA ILE A 7 -13.87 27.33 -30.02
C ILE A 7 -13.69 25.79 -30.07
N PHE A 8 -14.17 25.17 -31.15
CA PHE A 8 -13.90 23.78 -31.50
C PHE A 8 -13.31 23.81 -32.90
N ASN A 9 -11.99 24.05 -32.99
CA ASN A 9 -11.10 23.76 -34.12
C ASN A 9 -9.80 24.57 -33.99
N ALA A 10 -8.94 24.21 -33.02
CA ALA A 10 -7.49 24.45 -33.06
C ALA A 10 -6.83 23.97 -31.76
N LEU A 11 -6.61 22.67 -31.59
CA LEU A 11 -5.58 22.18 -30.66
C LEU A 11 -4.89 20.95 -31.29
N PRO A 12 -3.57 21.00 -31.54
CA PRO A 12 -2.86 19.96 -32.25
C PRO A 12 -2.59 18.74 -31.37
N THR A 13 -2.85 17.56 -31.94
CA THR A 13 -2.38 16.25 -31.52
C THR A 13 -0.86 16.22 -31.36
N ARG A 14 -0.32 16.26 -30.13
CA ARG A 14 1.06 15.80 -29.82
C ARG A 14 1.21 15.25 -28.39
N ARG A 15 1.35 13.92 -28.28
CA ARG A 15 2.06 13.25 -27.17
C ARG A 15 3.56 13.53 -27.38
N TYR A 16 4.16 14.34 -26.51
CA TYR A 16 5.58 14.72 -26.49
C TYR A 16 6.04 15.66 -27.62
N ALA A 17 6.50 16.87 -27.24
CA ALA A 17 7.48 17.62 -28.02
C ALA A 17 8.83 17.44 -27.32
N LEU A 18 9.67 16.57 -27.87
CA LEU A 18 11.11 16.58 -27.64
C LEU A 18 11.68 17.66 -28.56
N THR A 19 12.06 18.82 -28.02
CA THR A 19 12.93 19.73 -28.76
C THR A 19 14.35 19.23 -28.59
N VAL A 20 14.75 18.30 -29.45
CA VAL A 20 16.17 18.02 -29.71
C VAL A 20 16.43 18.64 -31.06
N THR A 21 17.11 19.79 -31.07
CA THR A 21 17.82 20.23 -32.28
C THR A 21 19.01 19.29 -32.43
N ASP A 22 18.96 18.36 -33.37
CA ASP A 22 20.20 17.91 -33.99
C ASP A 22 20.00 17.40 -35.42
N ASN A 23 21.07 17.56 -36.19
CA ASN A 23 21.10 17.44 -37.65
C ASN A 23 20.66 16.08 -38.20
N GLY A 24 20.04 16.19 -39.39
CA GLY A 24 19.53 15.16 -40.30
C GLY A 24 19.99 13.71 -40.13
N SER A 25 19.02 12.79 -40.17
CA SER A 25 18.90 11.76 -41.22
C SER A 25 17.61 10.93 -41.04
N GLN A 26 16.90 10.83 -42.15
CA GLN A 26 15.70 10.05 -42.52
C GLN A 26 15.04 9.11 -41.49
N ALA A 27 13.77 9.40 -41.21
CA ALA A 27 12.85 8.59 -40.43
C ALA A 27 12.37 7.35 -41.20
N THR A 28 12.57 6.17 -40.62
CA THR A 28 11.77 4.97 -40.92
C THR A 28 10.78 4.75 -39.76
N PRO A 29 9.47 4.68 -40.00
CA PRO A 29 8.48 4.54 -38.94
C PRO A 29 8.42 3.08 -38.48
N PHE A 30 8.94 2.78 -37.28
CA PHE A 30 8.74 1.49 -36.64
C PHE A 30 7.34 1.41 -36.00
N ARG A 31 6.51 0.50 -36.53
CA ARG A 31 5.27 0.01 -35.91
C ARG A 31 5.63 -0.81 -34.66
N THR A 32 5.31 -0.31 -33.47
CA THR A 32 5.23 -1.17 -32.29
C THR A 32 3.96 -2.02 -32.40
N GLY A 33 4.14 -3.31 -32.64
CA GLY A 33 3.05 -4.28 -32.61
C GLY A 33 2.39 -4.28 -31.24
N TYR A 34 1.10 -3.97 -31.21
CA TYR A 34 0.26 -4.18 -30.05
C TYR A 34 0.13 -5.69 -29.84
N THR A 35 0.90 -6.27 -28.92
CA THR A 35 0.49 -7.52 -28.27
C THR A 35 -0.62 -7.16 -27.30
N SER A 36 -1.85 -7.27 -27.80
CA SER A 36 -3.09 -7.26 -27.04
C SER A 36 -3.05 -8.36 -25.98
N SER A 37 -2.47 -8.05 -24.82
CA SER A 37 -2.79 -8.76 -23.59
C SER A 37 -4.22 -8.37 -23.19
N ASN A 38 -5.19 -9.08 -23.75
CA ASN A 38 -6.57 -9.12 -23.28
C ASN A 38 -6.57 -9.71 -21.86
N LEU A 39 -6.20 -8.90 -20.87
CA LEU A 39 -6.53 -9.10 -19.46
C LEU A 39 -8.02 -8.75 -19.31
N GLU A 40 -8.87 -9.57 -19.91
CA GLU A 40 -10.32 -9.49 -19.74
C GLU A 40 -10.61 -9.70 -18.25
N LEU A 41 -11.08 -8.63 -17.59
CA LEU A 41 -11.74 -8.70 -16.29
C LEU A 41 -13.09 -9.39 -16.48
N THR A 42 -13.10 -10.71 -16.60
CA THR A 42 -14.23 -11.57 -16.96
C THR A 42 -15.34 -11.72 -15.90
N VAL A 43 -15.51 -10.79 -14.95
CA VAL A 43 -16.45 -11.05 -13.83
C VAL A 43 -17.52 -9.99 -13.60
N ASN A 44 -17.46 -8.80 -14.22
CA ASN A 44 -18.49 -7.78 -13.99
C ASN A 44 -19.19 -7.31 -15.25
N ILE A 45 -20.43 -7.74 -15.36
CA ILE A 45 -21.39 -7.27 -16.35
C ILE A 45 -21.81 -5.81 -16.06
N THR A 46 -22.02 -5.05 -17.12
CA THR A 46 -22.69 -3.75 -17.12
C THR A 46 -24.20 -3.92 -16.97
N TYR A 47 -24.92 -2.84 -16.68
CA TYR A 47 -26.39 -2.87 -16.69
C TYR A 47 -26.96 -3.09 -18.08
N GLU A 48 -26.24 -2.69 -19.13
CA GLU A 48 -26.54 -2.99 -20.53
C GLU A 48 -26.44 -4.50 -20.83
N GLU A 49 -25.37 -5.15 -20.40
CA GLU A 49 -25.24 -6.61 -20.48
C GLU A 49 -26.29 -7.33 -19.62
N LEU A 50 -26.63 -6.77 -18.45
CA LEU A 50 -27.73 -7.29 -17.62
C LEU A 50 -29.09 -7.18 -18.32
N CYS A 51 -29.35 -6.14 -19.10
CA CYS A 51 -30.54 -6.04 -19.93
C CYS A 51 -30.58 -7.15 -20.98
N ALA A 52 -29.45 -7.50 -21.60
CA ALA A 52 -29.38 -8.65 -22.51
C ALA A 52 -29.71 -9.97 -21.79
N HIS A 53 -29.21 -10.18 -20.57
CA HIS A 53 -29.58 -11.35 -19.76
C HIS A 53 -31.05 -11.36 -19.33
N LEU A 54 -31.63 -10.19 -19.03
CA LEU A 54 -33.07 -10.06 -18.76
C LEU A 54 -33.90 -10.39 -20.00
N GLN A 55 -33.48 -9.92 -21.17
CA GLN A 55 -34.13 -10.23 -22.43
C GLN A 55 -34.13 -11.74 -22.71
N ALA A 56 -33.00 -12.41 -22.46
CA ALA A 56 -32.89 -13.87 -22.54
C ALA A 56 -33.80 -14.57 -21.50
N HIS A 57 -33.89 -14.04 -20.27
CA HIS A 57 -34.77 -14.60 -19.22
C HIS A 57 -36.26 -14.59 -19.62
N PHE A 58 -36.70 -13.60 -20.38
CA PHE A 58 -38.06 -13.52 -20.91
C PHE A 58 -38.24 -14.23 -22.27
N GLY A 59 -37.22 -14.94 -22.78
CA GLY A 59 -37.30 -15.69 -24.04
C GLY A 59 -37.48 -14.84 -25.29
N ILE A 60 -37.04 -13.57 -25.27
CA ILE A 60 -37.23 -12.63 -26.38
C ILE A 60 -36.10 -12.77 -27.40
N SER A 61 -36.33 -13.55 -28.46
CA SER A 61 -35.45 -13.67 -29.64
C SER A 61 -35.91 -12.78 -30.79
N ASN A 62 -34.98 -12.30 -31.64
CA ASN A 62 -35.29 -11.39 -32.76
C ASN A 62 -36.27 -11.98 -33.82
N ASP A 63 -36.45 -13.30 -33.89
CA ASP A 63 -37.20 -13.97 -34.97
C ASP A 63 -38.67 -14.34 -34.67
N LYS A 64 -39.25 -13.95 -33.52
CA LYS A 64 -40.63 -14.34 -33.16
C LYS A 64 -41.48 -13.18 -32.64
N GLN A 65 -41.85 -12.24 -33.52
CA GLN A 65 -42.69 -11.07 -33.18
C GLN A 65 -44.21 -11.30 -33.33
N SER A 66 -44.66 -12.44 -33.86
CA SER A 66 -46.07 -12.65 -34.24
C SER A 66 -46.92 -13.54 -33.29
N ASP A 67 -46.36 -14.07 -32.20
CA ASP A 67 -47.08 -14.93 -31.24
C ASP A 67 -47.69 -14.12 -30.06
N PRO A 68 -48.99 -14.26 -29.71
CA PRO A 68 -49.58 -13.61 -28.53
C PRO A 68 -48.85 -13.90 -27.20
N ALA A 69 -48.20 -15.06 -27.04
CA ALA A 69 -47.36 -15.34 -25.88
C ALA A 69 -46.07 -14.50 -25.84
N SER A 70 -45.55 -14.11 -27.02
CA SER A 70 -44.39 -13.23 -27.19
C SER A 70 -44.73 -11.78 -26.78
N LYS A 71 -45.93 -11.28 -27.10
CA LYS A 71 -46.37 -9.91 -26.74
C LYS A 71 -46.44 -9.67 -25.22
N SER A 72 -46.96 -10.65 -24.47
CA SER A 72 -47.01 -10.58 -23.00
C SER A 72 -45.61 -10.54 -22.37
N SER A 73 -44.70 -11.40 -22.84
CA SER A 73 -43.31 -11.47 -22.36
C SER A 73 -42.53 -10.19 -22.67
N ILE A 74 -42.73 -9.59 -23.86
CA ILE A 74 -42.16 -8.30 -24.25
C ILE A 74 -42.65 -7.18 -23.31
N GLN A 75 -43.94 -7.16 -22.97
CA GLN A 75 -44.49 -6.15 -22.07
C GLN A 75 -43.95 -6.31 -20.64
N GLN A 76 -43.80 -7.54 -20.14
CA GLN A 76 -43.20 -7.82 -18.84
C GLN A 76 -41.73 -7.36 -18.80
N TYR A 77 -40.95 -7.67 -19.84
CA TYR A 77 -39.57 -7.20 -19.97
C TYR A 77 -39.48 -5.67 -19.94
N ARG A 78 -40.32 -4.96 -20.71
CA ARG A 78 -40.37 -3.49 -20.71
C ARG A 78 -40.66 -2.92 -19.32
N ASN A 79 -41.57 -3.53 -18.57
CA ASN A 79 -41.89 -3.10 -17.21
C ASN A 79 -40.70 -3.30 -16.24
N VAL A 80 -39.96 -4.40 -16.39
CA VAL A 80 -38.75 -4.67 -15.61
C VAL A 80 -37.63 -3.69 -15.96
N VAL A 81 -37.37 -3.41 -17.25
CA VAL A 81 -36.36 -2.45 -17.70
C VAL A 81 -36.71 -1.03 -17.28
N SER A 82 -37.98 -0.64 -17.34
CA SER A 82 -38.45 0.65 -16.80
C SER A 82 -38.17 0.78 -15.30
N THR A 83 -38.41 -0.30 -14.54
CA THR A 83 -38.07 -0.34 -13.11
C THR A 83 -36.57 -0.25 -12.89
N LEU A 84 -35.76 -0.94 -13.71
CA LEU A 84 -34.30 -0.86 -13.65
C LEU A 84 -33.81 0.57 -13.87
N ASN A 85 -34.27 1.24 -14.93
CA ASN A 85 -33.89 2.63 -15.22
C ASN A 85 -34.25 3.58 -14.06
N SER A 86 -35.44 3.42 -13.48
CA SER A 86 -35.85 4.20 -12.31
C SER A 86 -34.98 3.90 -11.07
N PHE A 87 -34.63 2.63 -10.85
CA PHE A 87 -33.72 2.23 -9.77
C PHE A 87 -32.31 2.82 -9.97
N LEU A 88 -31.77 2.76 -11.18
CA LEU A 88 -30.46 3.34 -11.53
C LEU A 88 -30.43 4.86 -11.36
N ALA A 89 -31.49 5.54 -11.79
CA ALA A 89 -31.62 6.99 -11.60
C ALA A 89 -31.55 7.38 -10.11
N SER A 90 -32.18 6.60 -9.22
CA SER A 90 -32.11 6.83 -7.76
C SER A 90 -30.71 6.66 -7.17
N LEU A 91 -29.82 5.95 -7.88
CA LEU A 91 -28.43 5.72 -7.49
C LEU A 91 -27.44 6.63 -8.23
N GLY A 92 -27.91 7.47 -9.16
CA GLY A 92 -27.07 8.27 -10.04
C GLY A 92 -26.26 7.43 -11.04
N LYS A 93 -26.79 6.28 -11.47
CA LYS A 93 -26.14 5.36 -12.42
C LYS A 93 -26.86 5.33 -13.78
N THR A 94 -26.14 4.89 -14.81
CA THR A 94 -26.62 4.67 -16.19
C THR A 94 -26.53 3.20 -16.58
N LEU A 95 -27.07 2.81 -17.74
CA LEU A 95 -26.96 1.42 -18.25
C LEU A 95 -25.50 1.01 -18.51
N GLN A 96 -24.64 1.97 -18.79
CA GLN A 96 -23.21 1.79 -19.05
C GLN A 96 -22.41 1.66 -17.76
N SER A 97 -23.04 1.96 -16.61
CA SER A 97 -22.44 1.73 -15.30
C SER A 97 -22.30 0.24 -15.03
N ARG A 98 -21.28 -0.14 -14.27
CA ARG A 98 -21.11 -1.52 -13.80
C ARG A 98 -22.10 -1.85 -12.69
N VAL A 99 -22.57 -3.10 -12.68
CA VAL A 99 -23.42 -3.59 -11.59
C VAL A 99 -22.61 -3.66 -10.30
N GLY A 100 -22.95 -2.83 -9.31
CA GLY A 100 -22.21 -2.74 -8.05
C GLY A 100 -22.86 -3.48 -6.88
N VAL A 101 -22.55 -3.04 -5.66
CA VAL A 101 -23.06 -3.62 -4.40
C VAL A 101 -24.56 -3.45 -4.21
N GLU A 102 -25.19 -2.52 -4.93
CA GLU A 102 -26.63 -2.27 -4.91
C GLU A 102 -27.46 -3.48 -5.34
N LEU A 103 -26.92 -4.39 -6.15
CA LEU A 103 -27.54 -5.69 -6.46
C LEU A 103 -26.88 -6.85 -5.71
N GLY A 104 -25.93 -6.56 -4.81
CA GLY A 104 -25.19 -7.53 -4.01
C GLY A 104 -25.39 -7.34 -2.51
N SER A 105 -24.29 -7.01 -1.80
CA SER A 105 -24.26 -6.90 -0.33
C SER A 105 -25.11 -5.76 0.24
N ALA A 106 -25.32 -4.69 -0.54
CA ALA A 106 -26.09 -3.51 -0.12
C ALA A 106 -27.54 -3.54 -0.63
N PHE A 107 -27.99 -4.66 -1.23
CA PHE A 107 -29.28 -4.73 -1.90
C PHE A 107 -30.47 -4.33 -1.02
N ASP A 108 -30.57 -4.87 0.20
CA ASP A 108 -31.72 -4.58 1.05
C ASP A 108 -31.76 -3.11 1.47
N GLU A 109 -30.60 -2.49 1.67
CA GLU A 109 -30.48 -1.06 1.99
C GLU A 109 -30.87 -0.20 0.77
N LYS A 110 -30.33 -0.51 -0.41
CA LYS A 110 -30.58 0.25 -1.64
C LYS A 110 -31.99 0.08 -2.16
N LEU A 111 -32.58 -1.10 -2.00
CA LEU A 111 -33.98 -1.33 -2.29
C LEU A 111 -34.87 -0.48 -1.38
N ARG A 112 -34.60 -0.40 -0.07
CA ARG A 112 -35.37 0.47 0.84
C ARG A 112 -35.25 1.94 0.44
N GLN A 113 -34.03 2.44 0.25
CA GLN A 113 -33.80 3.82 -0.19
C GLN A 113 -34.56 4.15 -1.48
N TYR A 114 -34.53 3.24 -2.46
CA TYR A 114 -35.30 3.39 -3.68
C TYR A 114 -36.81 3.46 -3.43
N ILE A 115 -37.35 2.54 -2.62
CA ILE A 115 -38.78 2.49 -2.30
C ILE A 115 -39.23 3.73 -1.51
N ASP A 116 -38.38 4.28 -0.65
CA ASP A 116 -38.68 5.47 0.14
C ASP A 116 -38.73 6.75 -0.72
N VAL A 117 -37.93 6.81 -1.80
CA VAL A 117 -37.84 7.98 -2.68
C VAL A 117 -38.88 7.98 -3.79
N ILE A 118 -39.43 6.81 -4.17
CA ILE A 118 -40.43 6.74 -5.24
C ILE A 118 -41.85 7.04 -4.73
N ASP A 119 -42.51 7.96 -5.43
CA ASP A 119 -43.94 8.24 -5.25
C ASP A 119 -44.76 7.49 -6.32
N VAL A 120 -45.31 6.34 -5.93
CA VAL A 120 -46.13 5.49 -6.80
C VAL A 120 -47.22 4.80 -6.01
N ALA A 121 -48.31 4.43 -6.68
CA ALA A 121 -49.41 3.68 -6.07
C ALA A 121 -48.94 2.40 -5.34
N PRO A 122 -49.61 1.96 -4.26
CA PRO A 122 -49.17 0.81 -3.45
C PRO A 122 -49.00 -0.51 -4.22
N ARG A 123 -49.78 -0.71 -5.29
CA ARG A 123 -49.64 -1.87 -6.19
C ARG A 123 -48.33 -1.77 -7.00
N THR A 124 -48.09 -0.64 -7.65
CA THR A 124 -46.87 -0.35 -8.41
C THR A 124 -45.62 -0.44 -7.53
N ARG A 125 -45.70 -0.02 -6.27
CA ARG A 125 -44.62 -0.17 -5.29
C ARG A 125 -44.27 -1.65 -5.07
N ARG A 126 -45.27 -2.52 -4.91
CA ARG A 126 -45.07 -3.99 -4.80
C ARG A 126 -44.46 -4.58 -6.08
N ASP A 127 -44.96 -4.18 -7.24
CA ASP A 127 -44.44 -4.65 -8.53
C ASP A 127 -42.96 -4.25 -8.71
N ARG A 128 -42.59 -3.01 -8.37
CA ARG A 128 -41.20 -2.54 -8.41
C ARG A 128 -40.28 -3.34 -7.48
N ILE A 129 -40.73 -3.67 -6.27
CA ILE A 129 -39.98 -4.55 -5.35
C ILE A 129 -39.73 -5.91 -6.00
N HIS A 130 -40.76 -6.49 -6.63
CA HIS A 130 -40.67 -7.79 -7.30
C HIS A 130 -39.71 -7.73 -8.50
N HIS A 131 -39.79 -6.69 -9.33
CA HIS A 131 -38.89 -6.48 -10.46
C HIS A 131 -37.44 -6.33 -10.01
N VAL A 132 -37.14 -5.51 -9.00
CA VAL A 132 -35.76 -5.32 -8.51
C VAL A 132 -35.19 -6.62 -7.91
N LYS A 133 -36.02 -7.43 -7.22
CA LYS A 133 -35.63 -8.78 -6.78
C LYS A 133 -35.41 -9.75 -7.94
N LEU A 134 -36.17 -9.63 -9.03
CA LEU A 134 -35.96 -10.42 -10.25
C LEU A 134 -34.64 -10.04 -10.94
N ILE A 135 -34.41 -8.74 -11.13
CA ILE A 135 -33.17 -8.18 -11.68
C ILE A 135 -31.96 -8.70 -10.92
N ARG A 136 -32.00 -8.68 -9.58
CA ARG A 136 -30.95 -9.28 -8.73
C ARG A 136 -30.73 -10.76 -9.04
N ARG A 137 -31.80 -11.56 -9.10
CA ARG A 137 -31.69 -13.00 -9.38
C ARG A 137 -31.07 -13.28 -10.76
N VAL A 138 -31.45 -12.53 -11.78
CA VAL A 138 -30.90 -12.66 -13.14
C VAL A 138 -29.43 -12.22 -13.16
N CYS A 139 -29.07 -11.16 -12.45
CA CYS A 139 -27.69 -10.73 -12.28
C CYS A 139 -26.84 -11.79 -11.57
N ASP A 140 -27.33 -12.37 -10.48
CA ASP A 140 -26.66 -13.45 -9.76
C ASP A 140 -26.48 -14.69 -10.64
N ALA A 141 -27.44 -15.00 -11.51
CA ALA A 141 -27.34 -16.10 -12.48
C ALA A 141 -26.30 -15.82 -13.58
N ALA A 142 -26.34 -14.62 -14.17
CA ALA A 142 -25.40 -14.17 -15.19
C ALA A 142 -23.95 -14.15 -14.67
N ARG A 143 -23.75 -13.70 -13.43
CA ARG A 143 -22.44 -13.72 -12.75
C ARG A 143 -21.94 -15.14 -12.49
N LYS A 144 -22.84 -16.08 -12.16
CA LYS A 144 -22.50 -17.50 -11.98
C LYS A 144 -22.09 -18.17 -13.30
N THR A 145 -22.76 -17.83 -14.40
CA THR A 145 -22.37 -18.33 -15.73
C THR A 145 -21.04 -17.75 -16.21
N ALA A 146 -20.75 -16.47 -15.93
CA ALA A 146 -19.48 -15.82 -16.27
C ALA A 146 -18.28 -16.33 -15.43
N THR A 147 -18.51 -16.79 -14.20
CA THR A 147 -17.46 -17.31 -13.30
C THR A 147 -17.14 -18.79 -13.48
N GLY A 148 -17.80 -19.48 -14.41
CA GLY A 148 -17.47 -20.87 -14.77
C GLY A 148 -17.56 -21.88 -13.62
N GLY A 149 -18.41 -21.66 -12.61
CA GLY A 149 -18.47 -22.55 -11.46
C GLY A 149 -19.83 -22.57 -10.78
N GLU A 150 -20.55 -23.68 -10.90
CA GLU A 150 -21.23 -24.19 -9.71
C GLU A 150 -20.16 -24.31 -8.60
N PRO A 151 -20.43 -23.90 -7.35
CA PRO A 151 -19.50 -24.16 -6.27
C PRO A 151 -19.34 -25.67 -6.15
N THR A 152 -18.23 -26.18 -6.67
CA THR A 152 -17.93 -27.61 -6.66
C THR A 152 -18.02 -28.05 -5.20
N PRO A 153 -18.85 -29.06 -4.88
CA PRO A 153 -18.92 -29.57 -3.53
C PRO A 153 -17.51 -29.93 -3.08
N THR A 154 -16.98 -29.22 -2.08
CA THR A 154 -15.74 -29.65 -1.45
C THR A 154 -16.00 -31.00 -0.79
N LEU A 155 -14.98 -31.85 -0.70
CA LEU A 155 -15.08 -33.14 0.01
C LEU A 155 -15.65 -32.94 1.42
N LEU A 156 -15.23 -31.87 2.10
CA LEU A 156 -15.82 -31.43 3.37
C LEU A 156 -17.32 -31.16 3.26
N SER A 157 -17.76 -30.34 2.30
CA SER A 157 -19.18 -29.99 2.18
C SER A 157 -20.05 -31.19 1.83
N THR A 158 -19.55 -32.13 1.02
CA THR A 158 -20.25 -33.36 0.65
C THR A 158 -20.38 -34.27 1.87
N ALA A 159 -19.28 -34.54 2.56
CA ALA A 159 -19.28 -35.37 3.78
C ALA A 159 -20.13 -34.74 4.89
N LEU A 160 -20.04 -33.42 5.07
CA LEU A 160 -20.82 -32.70 6.07
C LEU A 160 -22.32 -32.70 5.73
N ARG A 161 -22.71 -32.52 4.46
CA ARG A 161 -24.12 -32.65 4.03
C ARG A 161 -24.65 -34.06 4.30
N ALA A 162 -23.87 -35.09 3.96
CA ALA A 162 -24.24 -36.48 4.22
C ALA A 162 -24.41 -36.75 5.72
N ALA A 163 -23.45 -36.29 6.54
CA ALA A 163 -23.51 -36.46 7.99
C ALA A 163 -24.70 -35.73 8.62
N VAL A 164 -25.01 -34.51 8.16
CA VAL A 164 -26.18 -33.75 8.61
C VAL A 164 -27.49 -34.38 8.13
N ALA A 165 -27.54 -34.92 6.91
CA ALA A 165 -28.76 -35.57 6.42
C ALA A 165 -29.14 -36.80 7.26
N ARG A 166 -28.17 -37.55 7.79
CA ARG A 166 -28.41 -38.71 8.68
C ARG A 166 -29.12 -38.36 9.99
N THR A 167 -29.06 -37.11 10.44
CA THR A 167 -29.74 -36.71 11.69
C THR A 167 -31.21 -36.37 11.49
N GLY A 168 -31.67 -36.18 10.24
CA GLY A 168 -33.03 -35.73 9.93
C GLY A 168 -33.33 -34.28 10.37
N LEU A 169 -32.37 -33.57 10.97
CA LEU A 169 -32.56 -32.23 11.50
C LEU A 169 -32.21 -31.16 10.46
N ALA A 170 -33.00 -30.08 10.44
CA ALA A 170 -32.64 -28.90 9.66
C ALA A 170 -31.29 -28.32 10.17
N PRO A 171 -30.36 -27.90 9.28
CA PRO A 171 -29.03 -27.42 9.68
C PRO A 171 -29.04 -26.30 10.73
N LYS A 172 -30.07 -25.45 10.72
CA LYS A 172 -30.23 -24.36 11.69
C LYS A 172 -30.54 -24.88 13.10
N THR A 173 -31.35 -25.93 13.20
CA THR A 173 -31.74 -26.58 14.46
C THR A 173 -30.53 -27.33 15.03
N LEU A 174 -29.89 -28.13 14.19
CA LEU A 174 -28.67 -28.87 14.53
C LEU A 174 -27.54 -27.95 15.06
N ALA A 175 -27.29 -26.82 14.38
CA ALA A 175 -26.30 -25.85 14.85
C ALA A 175 -26.61 -25.29 16.24
N ARG A 176 -27.89 -25.08 16.57
CA ARG A 176 -28.32 -24.56 17.87
C ARG A 176 -28.12 -25.59 18.97
N GLU A 177 -28.51 -26.84 18.73
CA GLU A 177 -28.36 -27.95 19.69
C GLU A 177 -26.89 -28.25 20.01
N ILE A 178 -26.01 -28.17 19.00
CA ILE A 178 -24.57 -28.47 19.17
C ILE A 178 -23.78 -27.24 19.69
N GLY A 179 -24.39 -26.05 19.76
CA GLY A 179 -23.70 -24.82 20.15
C GLY A 179 -22.65 -24.37 19.10
N VAL A 180 -22.95 -24.58 17.82
CA VAL A 180 -22.13 -24.16 16.67
C VAL A 180 -22.75 -22.92 16.02
N ASN A 181 -21.91 -22.00 15.54
CA ASN A 181 -22.41 -20.81 14.86
C ASN A 181 -23.16 -21.19 13.58
N ILE A 182 -24.45 -20.84 13.49
CA ILE A 182 -25.35 -21.16 12.36
C ILE A 182 -24.76 -20.67 11.02
N CYS A 183 -24.16 -19.48 11.01
CA CYS A 183 -23.55 -18.93 9.80
C CYS A 183 -22.30 -19.70 9.39
N ALA A 184 -21.52 -20.23 10.33
CA ALA A 184 -20.35 -21.05 10.05
C ALA A 184 -20.76 -22.41 9.44
N LEU A 185 -21.74 -23.10 10.04
CA LEU A 185 -22.24 -24.37 9.52
C LEU A 185 -22.83 -24.20 8.11
N ARG A 186 -23.68 -23.19 7.91
CA ARG A 186 -24.27 -22.89 6.59
C ARG A 186 -23.20 -22.61 5.55
N ARG A 187 -22.13 -21.90 5.92
CA ARG A 187 -21.00 -21.62 5.05
C ARG A 187 -20.28 -22.91 4.63
N TRP A 188 -20.02 -23.83 5.55
CA TRP A 188 -19.34 -25.09 5.24
C TRP A 188 -20.19 -26.04 4.40
N LEU A 189 -21.50 -26.11 4.69
CA LEU A 189 -22.46 -26.83 3.85
C LEU A 189 -22.54 -26.27 2.42
N ASN A 190 -22.24 -24.98 2.23
CA ASN A 190 -22.22 -24.32 0.93
C ASN A 190 -20.83 -24.34 0.26
N GLY A 191 -19.92 -25.23 0.69
CA GLY A 191 -18.64 -25.46 0.00
C GLY A 191 -17.46 -24.66 0.54
N SER A 192 -17.66 -23.70 1.44
CA SER A 192 -16.52 -22.95 2.00
C SER A 192 -15.73 -23.77 3.02
N GLN A 193 -14.42 -23.55 3.09
CA GLN A 193 -13.54 -24.31 3.99
C GLN A 193 -13.19 -23.51 5.27
N PRO A 194 -13.14 -24.15 6.44
CA PRO A 194 -12.65 -23.54 7.67
C PRO A 194 -11.14 -23.35 7.65
N ASN A 195 -10.66 -22.31 8.34
CA ASN A 195 -9.24 -22.18 8.68
C ASN A 195 -8.92 -22.96 9.97
N ARG A 196 -7.63 -23.03 10.36
CA ARG A 196 -7.18 -23.74 11.57
C ARG A 196 -7.92 -23.36 12.86
N ARG A 197 -8.41 -22.11 12.98
CA ARG A 197 -9.21 -21.68 14.15
C ARG A 197 -10.63 -22.27 14.16
N GLY A 198 -11.11 -22.72 13.00
CA GLY A 198 -12.38 -23.42 12.84
C GLY A 198 -12.30 -24.91 13.19
N PHE A 199 -11.10 -25.50 13.31
CA PHE A 199 -10.93 -26.94 13.57
C PHE A 199 -11.55 -27.39 14.90
N PRO A 200 -11.45 -26.65 16.02
CA PRO A 200 -12.18 -27.00 17.23
C PRO A 200 -13.70 -27.05 17.04
N THR A 201 -14.24 -26.28 16.10
CA THR A 201 -15.68 -26.29 15.79
C THR A 201 -16.06 -27.45 14.87
N LEU A 202 -15.20 -27.83 13.93
CA LEU A 202 -15.36 -29.08 13.18
C LEU A 202 -15.33 -30.30 14.10
N ARG A 203 -14.38 -30.36 15.05
CA ARG A 203 -14.30 -31.47 16.02
C ARG A 203 -15.54 -31.57 16.93
N ARG A 204 -16.16 -30.44 17.26
CA ARG A 204 -17.45 -30.43 17.96
C ARG A 204 -18.58 -30.98 17.09
N LEU A 205 -18.60 -30.66 15.79
CA LEU A 205 -19.55 -31.26 14.85
C LEU A 205 -19.28 -32.76 14.67
N GLU A 206 -18.03 -33.19 14.57
CA GLU A 206 -17.68 -34.62 14.49
C GLU A 206 -18.22 -35.39 15.68
N LYS A 207 -17.94 -34.90 16.90
CA LYS A 207 -18.46 -35.51 18.14
C LYS A 207 -19.99 -35.59 18.17
N ALA A 208 -20.67 -34.54 17.70
CA ALA A 208 -22.14 -34.48 17.73
C ALA A 208 -22.82 -35.23 16.59
N LEU A 209 -22.11 -35.50 15.49
CA LEU A 209 -22.57 -36.26 14.33
C LEU A 209 -22.10 -37.72 14.35
N ASP A 210 -21.53 -38.15 15.48
CA ASP A 210 -20.93 -39.46 15.69
C ASP A 210 -19.93 -39.86 14.59
N LEU A 211 -19.04 -38.91 14.27
CA LEU A 211 -17.95 -39.09 13.32
C LEU A 211 -16.63 -39.28 14.07
N PRO A 212 -15.72 -40.15 13.57
CA PRO A 212 -14.34 -40.21 14.04
C PRO A 212 -13.67 -38.85 14.15
N ARG A 213 -12.86 -38.69 15.19
CA ARG A 213 -12.09 -37.47 15.43
C ARG A 213 -11.20 -37.14 14.23
N ASP A 214 -11.23 -35.88 13.82
CA ASP A 214 -10.50 -35.32 12.69
C ASP A 214 -10.95 -35.83 11.30
N GLN A 215 -12.06 -36.57 11.18
CA GLN A 215 -12.56 -37.01 9.88
C GLN A 215 -12.98 -35.85 8.97
N LEU A 216 -13.75 -34.87 9.47
CA LEU A 216 -14.09 -33.67 8.71
C LEU A 216 -12.89 -32.74 8.58
N VAL A 217 -12.03 -32.69 9.60
CA VAL A 217 -10.78 -31.90 9.55
C VAL A 217 -9.86 -32.38 8.42
N ALA A 218 -9.73 -33.70 8.21
CA ALA A 218 -8.94 -34.28 7.13
C ALA A 218 -9.47 -33.94 5.72
N LEU A 219 -10.76 -33.62 5.59
CA LEU A 219 -11.39 -33.21 4.33
C LEU A 219 -11.22 -31.72 4.03
N VAL A 220 -10.67 -30.95 4.98
CA VAL A 220 -10.24 -29.58 4.72
C VAL A 220 -8.98 -29.66 3.89
N LYS A 221 -9.08 -29.32 2.60
CA LYS A 221 -7.90 -29.07 1.78
C LYS A 221 -7.19 -27.87 2.41
N GLU A 222 -5.99 -28.08 2.96
CA GLU A 222 -5.10 -26.95 3.15
C GLU A 222 -4.95 -26.31 1.77
N GLU A 223 -5.42 -25.07 1.60
CA GLU A 223 -5.05 -24.29 0.43
C GLU A 223 -3.53 -24.13 0.50
N GLN A 224 -2.82 -25.08 -0.08
CA GLN A 224 -1.51 -24.81 -0.61
C GLN A 224 -1.75 -23.69 -1.62
N GLY A 225 -1.31 -22.48 -1.27
CA GLY A 225 -1.05 -21.48 -2.30
C GLY A 225 -0.14 -22.09 -3.37
N PRO A 226 0.06 -21.41 -4.51
CA PRO A 226 1.06 -21.87 -5.49
C PRO A 226 2.31 -22.32 -4.74
N ALA A 227 2.80 -23.53 -5.05
CA ALA A 227 3.84 -24.24 -4.30
C ALA A 227 4.86 -23.22 -3.79
N GLN A 228 4.82 -22.94 -2.49
CA GLN A 228 5.67 -21.91 -1.92
C GLN A 228 7.08 -22.45 -1.95
N GLN A 229 7.87 -22.03 -2.94
CA GLN A 229 9.31 -22.08 -2.80
C GLN A 229 9.63 -21.48 -1.43
N PRO A 230 10.44 -22.17 -0.60
CA PRO A 230 10.76 -21.67 0.73
C PRO A 230 11.29 -20.23 0.57
N PRO A 231 10.73 -19.26 1.31
CA PRO A 231 11.09 -17.87 1.13
C PRO A 231 12.59 -17.72 1.35
N HIS A 232 13.27 -16.98 0.48
CA HIS A 232 14.69 -16.69 0.64
C HIS A 232 14.95 -16.16 2.06
N GLN A 233 15.78 -16.86 2.82
CA GLN A 233 16.13 -16.44 4.18
C GLN A 233 16.95 -15.15 4.12
N ILE A 234 16.56 -14.15 4.90
CA ILE A 234 17.27 -12.86 4.96
C ILE A 234 17.92 -12.80 6.34
N ALA A 235 19.25 -12.94 6.40
CA ALA A 235 20.02 -12.97 7.65
C ALA A 235 19.74 -11.72 8.52
N PHE A 236 19.63 -10.55 7.90
CA PHE A 236 19.27 -9.32 8.59
C PHE A 236 17.93 -9.41 9.35
N ARG A 237 16.93 -10.13 8.82
CA ARG A 237 15.62 -10.28 9.48
C ARG A 237 15.69 -11.21 10.69
N GLN A 238 16.60 -12.19 10.69
CA GLN A 238 16.85 -13.06 11.85
C GLN A 238 17.53 -12.25 12.96
N LEU A 239 18.65 -11.58 12.63
CA LEU A 239 19.35 -10.67 13.56
C LEU A 239 18.41 -9.59 14.12
N GLN A 240 17.53 -9.03 13.29
CA GLN A 240 16.55 -8.05 13.76
C GLN A 240 15.57 -8.63 14.78
N ARG A 241 15.13 -9.90 14.63
CA ARG A 241 14.23 -10.55 15.60
C ARG A 241 14.90 -10.70 16.96
N GLU A 242 16.16 -11.15 16.97
CA GLU A 242 16.95 -11.30 18.20
C GLU A 242 17.18 -9.94 18.87
N ARG A 243 17.57 -8.91 18.10
CA ARG A 243 17.84 -7.57 18.64
C ARG A 243 16.62 -6.87 19.21
N VAL A 244 15.42 -7.15 18.70
CA VAL A 244 14.16 -6.59 19.24
C VAL A 244 13.87 -7.10 20.65
N LEU A 245 14.42 -8.25 21.04
CA LEU A 245 14.29 -8.79 22.40
C LEU A 245 15.21 -8.09 23.41
N SER A 246 16.33 -7.50 22.96
CA SER A 246 17.24 -6.73 23.80
C SER A 246 16.75 -5.28 23.94
N THR A 247 15.89 -5.04 24.93
CA THR A 247 15.28 -3.73 25.22
C THR A 247 16.17 -2.88 26.12
N TYR A 248 16.90 -1.94 25.53
CA TYR A 248 17.62 -0.87 26.25
C TYR A 248 16.99 0.51 26.03
N VAL A 249 16.09 0.65 25.06
CA VAL A 249 15.51 1.96 24.71
C VAL A 249 14.65 2.50 25.85
N LEU A 250 14.95 3.72 26.31
CA LEU A 250 14.17 4.38 27.37
C LEU A 250 12.68 4.49 26.96
N PRO A 251 11.72 3.92 27.70
CA PRO A 251 10.30 4.11 27.44
C PRO A 251 9.87 5.58 27.60
N GLU A 252 8.95 6.10 26.78
CA GLU A 252 8.47 7.49 26.92
C GLU A 252 7.83 7.76 28.28
N ALA A 253 7.15 6.76 28.84
CA ALA A 253 6.54 6.82 30.16
C ALA A 253 7.58 6.92 31.30
N SER A 254 8.83 6.55 31.05
CA SER A 254 9.94 6.59 32.01
C SER A 254 10.82 7.84 31.86
N MET A 255 10.44 8.77 30.96
CA MET A 255 11.18 10.03 30.81
C MET A 255 10.94 10.96 31.99
N LEU A 256 12.01 11.34 32.68
CA LEU A 256 11.95 12.24 33.83
C LEU A 256 11.58 13.67 33.41
N PRO A 257 10.97 14.47 34.32
CA PRO A 257 10.56 15.84 34.03
C PRO A 257 11.67 16.73 33.46
N GLY A 258 12.91 16.60 33.97
CA GLY A 258 14.07 17.33 33.48
C GLY A 258 14.37 17.07 32.01
N LEU A 259 14.44 15.79 31.61
CA LEU A 259 14.66 15.40 30.21
C LEU A 259 13.50 15.85 29.30
N LEU A 260 12.26 15.73 29.77
CA LEU A 260 11.08 16.20 29.04
C LEU A 260 11.13 17.71 28.81
N GLN A 261 11.57 18.50 29.78
CA GLN A 261 11.72 19.95 29.65
C GLN A 261 12.81 20.29 28.61
N GLN A 262 13.97 19.63 28.69
CA GLN A 262 15.05 19.81 27.71
C GLN A 262 14.59 19.44 26.29
N TRP A 263 13.87 18.31 26.15
CA TRP A 263 13.29 17.89 24.87
C TRP A 263 12.32 18.92 24.31
N ARG A 264 11.38 19.43 25.13
CA ARG A 264 10.42 20.46 24.71
C ARG A 264 11.12 21.73 24.23
N ALA A 265 12.12 22.21 24.98
CA ALA A 265 12.90 23.37 24.60
C ALA A 265 13.66 23.16 23.28
N PHE A 266 14.22 21.97 23.06
CA PHE A 266 14.88 21.63 21.79
C PHE A 266 13.89 21.49 20.63
N PHE A 267 12.73 20.85 20.87
CA PHE A 267 11.65 20.74 19.92
C PHE A 267 11.12 22.12 19.50
N ASP A 268 10.96 23.04 20.45
CA ASP A 268 10.61 24.43 20.19
C ASP A 268 11.67 25.11 19.33
N TYR A 269 12.95 25.02 19.73
CA TYR A 269 14.08 25.51 18.94
C TYR A 269 14.09 24.97 17.51
N LYS A 270 13.61 23.75 17.25
CA LYS A 270 13.59 23.18 15.90
C LYS A 270 12.34 23.49 15.08
N THR A 271 11.28 24.02 15.68
CA THR A 271 9.96 24.09 15.03
C THR A 271 9.37 25.50 14.98
N THR A 272 9.77 26.40 15.88
CA THR A 272 9.30 27.79 15.88
C THR A 272 9.85 28.56 14.68
N VAL A 273 9.11 29.59 14.24
CA VAL A 273 9.55 30.48 13.17
C VAL A 273 10.76 31.29 13.64
N ILE A 274 10.59 32.02 14.74
CA ILE A 274 11.63 32.82 15.40
C ILE A 274 12.16 32.04 16.61
N THR A 275 13.46 32.11 16.84
CA THR A 275 14.13 31.52 17.99
C THR A 275 15.13 32.53 18.54
N SER A 276 15.31 32.54 19.86
CA SER A 276 16.32 33.35 20.54
C SER A 276 17.75 32.86 20.29
N LEU A 277 17.91 31.60 19.87
CA LEU A 277 19.21 30.99 19.55
C LEU A 277 19.48 31.05 18.04
N LYS A 278 20.75 31.14 17.65
CA LYS A 278 21.14 31.04 16.25
C LYS A 278 20.84 29.64 15.72
N ARG A 279 20.29 29.57 14.51
CA ARG A 279 19.89 28.33 13.85
C ARG A 279 20.23 28.40 12.36
N ALA A 280 20.84 27.35 11.82
CA ALA A 280 21.13 27.28 10.40
C ALA A 280 19.83 27.35 9.56
N LYS A 281 19.92 27.97 8.37
CA LYS A 281 18.77 28.30 7.50
C LYS A 281 17.82 27.12 7.27
N ASP A 282 18.37 25.92 7.02
CA ASP A 282 17.60 24.71 6.70
C ASP A 282 17.46 23.73 7.90
N ALA A 283 17.76 24.17 9.12
CA ALA A 283 17.73 23.31 10.31
C ALA A 283 16.36 23.21 11.01
N LYS A 284 15.32 23.87 10.46
CA LYS A 284 13.94 23.82 10.96
C LYS A 284 13.26 22.51 10.56
N TRP A 285 12.61 21.85 11.52
CA TRP A 285 11.80 20.67 11.26
C TRP A 285 10.43 21.05 10.70
N ARG A 286 10.02 20.33 9.65
CA ARG A 286 8.74 20.55 8.96
C ARG A 286 7.63 19.77 9.66
N GLY A 287 6.52 20.48 9.92
CA GLY A 287 5.27 19.88 10.39
C GLY A 287 4.47 19.31 9.22
N VAL A 288 3.70 18.26 9.50
CA VAL A 288 2.79 17.59 8.56
C VAL A 288 1.45 17.38 9.28
N PRO A 289 0.29 17.54 8.61
CA PRO A 289 -1.01 17.29 9.23
C PRO A 289 -1.12 15.88 9.83
N LEU A 290 -1.56 15.80 11.09
CA LEU A 290 -1.60 14.53 11.86
C LEU A 290 -2.49 13.46 11.21
N ASP A 291 -3.57 13.86 10.56
CA ASP A 291 -4.51 12.96 9.88
C ASP A 291 -3.91 12.26 8.64
N THR A 292 -2.78 12.78 8.13
CA THR A 292 -2.02 12.17 7.03
C THR A 292 -0.85 11.29 7.51
N LEU A 293 -0.54 11.32 8.81
CA LEU A 293 0.58 10.60 9.40
C LEU A 293 0.15 9.25 9.98
N GLY A 294 1.15 8.36 10.12
CA GLY A 294 0.99 7.18 10.95
C GLY A 294 1.05 7.50 12.44
N ALA A 295 1.08 6.45 13.26
CA ALA A 295 1.35 6.61 14.69
C ALA A 295 2.69 7.36 14.88
N ILE A 296 2.64 8.47 15.60
CA ILE A 296 3.77 9.36 15.91
C ILE A 296 3.69 9.72 17.40
N SER A 297 4.83 9.83 18.09
CA SER A 297 4.86 10.17 19.51
C SER A 297 4.15 11.51 19.78
N LYS A 298 3.43 11.63 20.90
CA LYS A 298 2.83 12.90 21.34
C LYS A 298 3.89 13.97 21.59
N LEU A 299 5.12 13.56 21.94
CA LEU A 299 6.26 14.45 22.14
C LEU A 299 6.84 15.02 20.83
N ALA A 300 6.35 14.57 19.68
CA ALA A 300 6.72 15.04 18.36
C ALA A 300 5.56 15.76 17.64
N GLN A 301 4.57 16.25 18.39
CA GLN A 301 3.36 16.91 17.88
C GLN A 301 3.25 18.35 18.40
N ARG A 302 2.63 19.23 17.62
CA ARG A 302 2.18 20.56 18.05
C ARG A 302 0.86 20.89 17.35
N GLY A 303 -0.18 21.13 18.14
CA GLY A 303 -1.53 21.36 17.61
C GLY A 303 -1.98 20.20 16.73
N SER A 304 -2.44 20.51 15.51
CA SER A 304 -2.88 19.53 14.51
C SER A 304 -1.74 18.99 13.62
N SER A 305 -0.48 19.30 13.93
CA SER A 305 0.69 18.91 13.14
C SER A 305 1.61 17.94 13.88
N GLY A 306 2.10 16.92 13.18
CA GLY A 306 3.18 16.03 13.62
C GLY A 306 4.49 16.32 12.89
N TYR A 307 5.62 16.05 13.54
CA TYR A 307 6.96 16.35 13.03
C TYR A 307 7.78 15.05 12.88
N PRO A 308 7.79 14.41 11.71
CA PRO A 308 8.47 13.11 11.52
C PRO A 308 9.96 13.11 11.88
N THR A 309 10.67 14.21 11.61
CA THR A 309 12.09 14.33 12.00
C THR A 309 12.25 14.39 13.52
N ALA A 310 11.32 15.04 14.23
CA ALA A 310 11.34 15.09 15.69
C ALA A 310 11.15 13.69 16.28
N ASP A 311 10.20 12.92 15.75
CA ASP A 311 9.93 11.54 16.20
C ASP A 311 11.17 10.62 16.01
N ILE A 312 11.85 10.73 14.87
CA ILE A 312 13.11 9.99 14.62
C ILE A 312 14.22 10.43 15.60
N VAL A 313 14.34 11.73 15.86
CA VAL A 313 15.37 12.27 16.76
C VAL A 313 15.07 11.91 18.22
N LEU A 314 13.80 11.93 18.62
CA LEU A 314 13.36 11.46 19.94
C LEU A 314 13.69 9.98 20.13
N GLN A 315 13.44 9.15 19.13
CA GLN A 315 13.79 7.73 19.18
C GLN A 315 15.30 7.52 19.35
N LYS A 316 16.13 8.31 18.66
CA LYS A 316 17.59 8.28 18.81
C LYS A 316 18.04 8.73 20.19
N LEU A 317 17.45 9.80 20.72
CA LEU A 317 17.71 10.28 22.07
C LEU A 317 17.36 9.19 23.09
N ARG A 318 16.18 8.58 22.99
CA ARG A 318 15.73 7.51 23.88
C ARG A 318 16.60 6.25 23.80
N GLN A 319 17.14 5.95 22.62
CA GLN A 319 18.15 4.89 22.46
C GLN A 319 19.44 5.24 23.19
N PHE A 320 19.96 6.45 22.97
CA PHE A 320 21.20 6.91 23.61
C PHE A 320 21.08 6.94 25.14
N ILE A 321 20.05 7.59 25.67
CA ILE A 321 19.79 7.67 27.12
C ILE A 321 19.52 6.28 27.71
N GLY A 322 18.80 5.43 26.97
CA GLY A 322 18.59 4.05 27.35
C GLY A 322 19.90 3.24 27.47
N PHE A 323 20.88 3.51 26.61
CA PHE A 323 22.23 2.96 26.72
C PHE A 323 22.98 3.54 27.93
N MET A 324 22.82 4.83 28.22
CA MET A 324 23.44 5.45 29.39
C MET A 324 23.01 4.78 30.70
N SER A 325 21.74 4.34 30.80
CA SER A 325 21.21 3.62 31.96
C SER A 325 21.40 2.10 31.92
N LEU A 326 21.82 1.53 30.78
CA LEU A 326 21.97 0.09 30.65
C LEU A 326 23.16 -0.38 31.52
N PRO A 327 23.06 -1.49 32.28
CA PRO A 327 24.16 -1.98 33.12
C PRO A 327 25.43 -2.28 32.32
N ILE A 328 26.60 -2.09 32.96
CA ILE A 328 27.92 -2.32 32.35
C ILE A 328 28.07 -3.76 31.86
N ASP A 329 27.62 -4.74 32.65
CA ASP A 329 27.67 -6.17 32.29
C ASP A 329 26.81 -6.51 31.06
N SER A 330 25.86 -5.63 30.71
CA SER A 330 25.05 -5.71 29.50
C SER A 330 25.59 -4.86 28.34
N GLY A 331 26.81 -4.34 28.47
CA GLY A 331 27.48 -3.46 27.52
C GLY A 331 26.99 -2.01 27.53
N GLY A 332 26.29 -1.58 28.58
CA GLY A 332 25.83 -0.21 28.76
C GLY A 332 26.81 0.68 29.54
N TRP A 333 26.41 1.91 29.83
CA TRP A 333 27.24 2.85 30.60
C TRP A 333 27.04 2.76 32.12
N GLY A 334 25.89 2.24 32.58
CA GLY A 334 25.65 1.93 33.99
C GLY A 334 25.27 3.10 34.90
N LEU A 335 24.75 4.21 34.37
CA LEU A 335 24.30 5.34 35.20
C LEU A 335 22.93 5.10 35.83
N ALA A 336 22.72 5.69 37.00
CA ALA A 336 21.38 5.80 37.58
C ALA A 336 20.45 6.61 36.65
N ALA A 337 19.13 6.41 36.79
CA ALA A 337 18.15 7.03 35.90
C ALA A 337 18.21 8.56 35.95
N GLU A 338 18.42 9.14 37.13
CA GLU A 338 18.50 10.57 37.38
C GLU A 338 19.74 11.20 36.72
N GLU A 339 20.85 10.47 36.68
CA GLU A 339 22.12 10.90 36.12
C GLU A 339 22.18 10.72 34.60
N ALA A 340 21.54 9.67 34.09
CA ALA A 340 21.51 9.33 32.67
C ALA A 340 20.61 10.28 31.86
N GLN A 341 19.49 10.74 32.43
CA GLN A 341 18.41 11.40 31.70
C GLN A 341 18.63 12.91 31.47
N THR A 342 19.68 13.23 30.69
CA THR A 342 19.93 14.58 30.20
C THR A 342 20.46 14.59 28.76
N MET A 343 20.06 15.59 27.97
CA MET A 343 20.60 15.82 26.63
C MET A 343 22.06 16.29 26.66
N ALA A 344 22.57 16.76 27.82
CA ALA A 344 23.94 17.22 27.97
C ALA A 344 24.98 16.13 27.65
N TRP A 345 24.64 14.85 27.86
CA TRP A 345 25.50 13.72 27.49
C TRP A 345 25.82 13.65 25.99
N LEU A 346 24.98 14.23 25.12
CA LEU A 346 25.27 14.30 23.68
C LEU A 346 26.39 15.30 23.33
N ALA A 347 26.86 16.09 24.30
CA ALA A 347 28.02 16.96 24.17
C ALA A 347 29.26 16.36 24.87
N ASN A 348 29.20 15.15 25.42
CA ASN A 348 30.34 14.46 26.02
C ASN A 348 30.96 13.49 25.00
N PRO A 349 32.26 13.63 24.66
CA PRO A 349 32.87 12.85 23.58
C PRO A 349 32.98 11.37 23.92
N GLU A 350 33.27 11.02 25.18
CA GLU A 350 33.43 9.64 25.63
C GLU A 350 32.09 8.89 25.59
N ALA A 351 31.02 9.51 26.10
CA ALA A 351 29.66 8.95 26.09
C ALA A 351 29.17 8.70 24.66
N VAL A 352 29.38 9.66 23.76
CA VAL A 352 29.03 9.54 22.34
C VAL A 352 29.85 8.45 21.67
N ASN A 353 31.16 8.38 21.93
CA ASN A 353 32.04 7.36 21.39
C ASN A 353 31.63 5.94 21.81
N ALA A 354 31.39 5.71 23.11
CA ALA A 354 31.00 4.38 23.58
C ALA A 354 29.61 3.96 23.08
N PHE A 355 28.66 4.89 22.93
CA PHE A 355 27.38 4.54 22.31
C PHE A 355 27.54 4.08 20.86
N LEU A 356 28.44 4.72 20.10
CA LEU A 356 28.74 4.33 18.72
C LEU A 356 29.45 2.97 18.66
N GLN A 357 30.32 2.68 19.63
CA GLN A 357 30.92 1.36 19.79
C GLN A 357 29.86 0.30 20.14
N PHE A 358 29.01 0.55 21.13
CA PHE A 358 27.89 -0.31 21.50
C PHE A 358 26.97 -0.61 20.31
N MET A 359 26.65 0.40 19.50
CA MET A 359 25.87 0.21 18.26
C MET A 359 26.58 -0.66 17.23
N THR A 360 27.92 -0.61 17.19
CA THR A 360 28.78 -1.41 16.31
C THR A 360 28.86 -2.87 16.78
N ASP A 361 29.03 -3.10 18.08
CA ASP A 361 29.05 -4.45 18.64
C ASP A 361 27.69 -5.13 18.42
N ARG A 362 26.61 -4.38 18.68
CA ARG A 362 25.24 -4.83 18.39
C ARG A 362 24.99 -5.10 16.93
N SER A 363 25.71 -4.45 16.01
CA SER A 363 25.54 -4.65 14.58
C SER A 363 26.39 -5.81 14.02
N GLY A 364 27.17 -6.50 14.87
CA GLY A 364 28.12 -7.53 14.46
C GLY A 364 29.41 -6.95 13.87
N GLY A 365 29.84 -5.79 14.38
CA GLY A 365 31.03 -5.07 13.92
C GLY A 365 30.79 -4.04 12.81
N LEU A 366 29.56 -3.89 12.33
CA LEU A 366 29.24 -3.03 11.18
C LEU A 366 28.97 -1.56 11.56
N LYS A 367 29.69 -0.63 10.96
CA LYS A 367 29.46 0.82 11.11
C LYS A 367 28.53 1.31 10.01
N HIS A 368 27.22 1.40 10.30
CA HIS A 368 26.20 1.57 9.27
C HIS A 368 25.48 2.94 9.28
N GLY A 369 24.61 3.18 8.30
CA GLY A 369 23.90 4.47 8.15
C GLY A 369 23.09 4.94 9.37
N GLY A 370 22.70 4.04 10.28
CA GLY A 370 22.14 4.37 11.58
C GLY A 370 23.08 5.20 12.47
N GLN A 371 24.35 4.78 12.61
CA GLN A 371 25.41 5.53 13.30
C GLN A 371 25.69 6.85 12.58
N ALA A 372 25.85 6.83 11.24
CA ALA A 372 26.07 8.05 10.46
C ALA A 372 24.96 9.10 10.68
N SER A 373 23.71 8.64 10.76
CA SER A 373 22.55 9.50 11.05
C SER A 373 22.53 10.02 12.50
N PHE A 374 22.98 9.22 13.47
CA PHE A 374 23.15 9.67 14.86
C PHE A 374 24.28 10.70 14.97
N CYS A 375 25.43 10.44 14.35
CA CYS A 375 26.55 11.37 14.26
C CYS A 375 26.13 12.70 13.63
N ALA A 376 25.33 12.68 12.55
CA ALA A 376 24.81 13.90 11.92
C ALA A 376 23.89 14.71 12.85
N LEU A 377 23.11 14.04 13.71
CA LEU A 377 22.29 14.69 14.73
C LEU A 377 23.19 15.36 15.78
N VAL A 378 24.14 14.62 16.36
CA VAL A 378 25.05 15.14 17.40
C VAL A 378 25.89 16.29 16.85
N ALA A 379 26.48 16.13 15.67
CA ALA A 379 27.23 17.19 14.99
C ALA A 379 26.39 18.47 14.83
N ALA A 380 25.09 18.36 14.55
CA ALA A 380 24.20 19.51 14.45
C ALA A 380 23.84 20.14 15.81
N LEU A 381 23.98 19.41 16.92
CA LEU A 381 23.76 19.90 18.28
C LEU A 381 24.98 20.64 18.84
N VAL A 382 26.18 20.17 18.53
CA VAL A 382 27.44 20.72 19.07
C VAL A 382 28.16 21.67 18.11
N ARG A 383 27.65 21.85 16.89
CA ARG A 383 28.21 22.74 15.86
C ARG A 383 28.50 24.14 16.40
N GLU A 384 29.66 24.67 16.02
CA GLU A 384 30.03 26.05 16.29
C GLU A 384 28.93 27.04 15.85
N LYS A 385 28.69 28.07 16.68
CA LYS A 385 27.72 29.18 16.49
C LYS A 385 26.24 28.82 16.43
N THR A 386 25.86 27.64 15.92
CA THR A 386 24.46 27.30 15.59
C THR A 386 23.97 26.03 16.27
N GLY A 387 24.84 25.26 16.90
CA GLY A 387 24.48 24.06 17.66
C GLY A 387 23.61 24.41 18.87
N TYR A 388 22.56 23.63 19.10
CA TYR A 388 21.66 23.86 20.25
C TYR A 388 22.39 23.68 21.59
N LEU A 389 23.18 22.61 21.73
CA LEU A 389 23.94 22.35 22.96
C LEU A 389 25.13 23.32 23.08
N ARG A 390 25.79 23.66 21.96
CA ARG A 390 26.89 24.64 21.94
C ARG A 390 26.49 26.01 22.51
N GLN A 391 25.24 26.43 22.30
CA GLN A 391 24.71 27.73 22.75
C GLN A 391 24.12 27.70 24.16
N ARG A 392 24.10 26.55 24.85
CA ARG A 392 23.46 26.37 26.16
C ARG A 392 24.39 25.74 27.21
N PRO A 393 25.46 26.45 27.63
CA PRO A 393 26.40 25.93 28.63
C PRO A 393 25.74 25.61 29.97
N GLU A 394 24.61 26.24 30.30
CA GLU A 394 23.86 25.96 31.52
C GLU A 394 23.33 24.51 31.61
N LEU A 395 23.20 23.80 30.47
CA LEU A 395 22.82 22.38 30.46
C LEU A 395 23.91 21.48 31.07
N ALA A 396 25.16 21.92 31.13
CA ALA A 396 26.26 21.21 31.80
C ALA A 396 25.92 20.88 33.27
N LYS A 397 25.13 21.75 33.93
CA LYS A 397 24.71 21.56 35.33
C LYS A 397 23.82 20.34 35.55
N SER A 398 23.25 19.77 34.49
CA SER A 398 22.46 18.55 34.56
C SER A 398 23.29 17.27 34.47
N LEU A 399 24.59 17.37 34.17
CA LEU A 399 25.51 16.24 34.26
C LEU A 399 25.89 15.96 35.72
N PRO A 400 26.23 14.70 36.05
CA PRO A 400 26.86 14.34 37.31
C PRO A 400 28.12 15.18 37.56
N PRO A 401 28.46 15.48 38.82
CA PRO A 401 29.61 16.33 39.15
C PRO A 401 30.91 15.89 38.48
N ALA A 402 31.18 14.58 38.40
CA ALA A 402 32.39 14.02 37.81
C ALA A 402 32.54 14.27 36.30
N ASN A 403 31.45 14.58 35.60
CA ASN A 403 31.44 14.75 34.14
C ASN A 403 31.05 16.18 33.73
N ARG A 404 30.94 17.09 34.68
CA ARG A 404 30.53 18.46 34.44
C ARG A 404 31.74 19.32 34.05
N PRO A 405 31.73 19.98 32.89
CA PRO A 405 32.72 21.00 32.58
C PRO A 405 32.74 22.12 33.61
N GLU A 406 33.93 22.58 33.96
CA GLU A 406 34.15 23.59 35.00
C GLU A 406 33.43 24.91 34.69
N ASP A 407 33.48 25.33 33.42
CA ASP A 407 32.91 26.58 32.96
C ASP A 407 32.36 26.50 31.52
N ALA A 408 31.94 27.67 31.01
CA ALA A 408 31.40 27.78 29.66
C ALA A 408 32.46 27.57 28.56
N VAL A 409 33.75 27.80 28.83
CA VAL A 409 34.85 27.58 27.88
C VAL A 409 35.14 26.08 27.79
N ALA A 410 35.22 25.39 28.92
CA ALA A 410 35.35 23.94 28.99
C ALA A 410 34.15 23.24 28.30
N TRP A 411 32.92 23.73 28.49
CA TRP A 411 31.74 23.23 27.76
C TRP A 411 31.88 23.37 26.24
N GLN A 412 32.43 24.52 25.79
CA GLN A 412 32.69 24.75 24.38
C GLN A 412 33.75 23.79 23.83
N GLN A 413 34.88 23.63 24.51
CA GLN A 413 35.91 22.67 24.13
C GLN A 413 35.35 21.25 24.08
N GLN A 414 34.52 20.85 25.05
CA GLN A 414 33.88 19.54 25.04
C GLN A 414 32.95 19.33 23.84
N CYS A 415 32.18 20.36 23.44
CA CYS A 415 31.36 20.34 22.24
C CYS A 415 32.22 20.18 20.96
N GLU A 416 33.39 20.81 20.92
CA GLU A 416 34.33 20.75 19.79
C GLU A 416 34.94 19.35 19.64
N LEU A 417 35.46 18.79 20.73
CA LEU A 417 35.95 17.40 20.75
C LEU A 417 34.85 16.41 20.36
N THR A 418 33.62 16.62 20.84
CA THR A 418 32.49 15.77 20.43
C THR A 418 32.19 15.90 18.94
N PHE A 419 32.32 17.10 18.36
CA PHE A 419 32.13 17.33 16.92
C PHE A 419 33.17 16.57 16.09
N GLU A 420 34.42 16.52 16.54
CA GLU A 420 35.50 15.76 15.91
C GLU A 420 35.21 14.25 15.92
N VAL A 421 34.88 13.70 17.11
CA VAL A 421 34.50 12.27 17.27
C VAL A 421 33.41 11.88 16.29
N VAL A 422 32.30 12.62 16.24
CA VAL A 422 31.18 12.26 15.36
C VAL A 422 31.48 12.48 13.88
N THR A 423 32.43 13.36 13.55
CA THR A 423 32.88 13.56 12.17
C THR A 423 33.67 12.35 11.68
N VAL A 424 34.60 11.85 12.50
CA VAL A 424 35.35 10.62 12.22
C VAL A 424 34.40 9.43 12.09
N TRP A 425 33.57 9.19 13.11
CA TRP A 425 32.62 8.07 13.10
C TRP A 425 31.65 8.10 11.93
N LYS A 426 31.16 9.29 11.54
CA LYS A 426 30.32 9.44 10.35
C LYS A 426 31.09 9.08 9.07
N GLY A 427 32.36 9.46 8.99
CA GLY A 427 33.26 9.12 7.89
C GLY A 427 33.50 7.61 7.77
N GLU A 428 33.59 6.90 8.90
CA GLU A 428 33.78 5.44 8.97
C GLU A 428 32.49 4.64 8.78
N SER A 429 31.33 5.24 9.03
CA SER A 429 30.01 4.58 8.96
C SER A 429 29.54 4.32 7.52
N ARG A 430 30.28 3.49 6.79
CA ARG A 430 30.08 3.18 5.36
C ARG A 430 29.44 1.81 5.12
N ASP A 431 29.34 0.97 6.15
CA ASP A 431 28.80 -0.37 6.01
C ASP A 431 27.28 -0.39 5.81
N MET A 432 26.80 -1.50 5.27
CA MET A 432 25.39 -1.74 5.02
C MET A 432 24.90 -2.94 5.83
N SER A 433 24.30 -2.67 7.00
CA SER A 433 23.69 -3.75 7.81
C SER A 433 22.47 -4.37 7.13
N ARG A 434 21.69 -3.57 6.39
CA ARG A 434 20.54 -4.03 5.61
C ARG A 434 20.83 -3.82 4.13
N ARG A 435 20.76 -4.89 3.34
CA ARG A 435 20.84 -4.85 1.88
C ARG A 435 19.43 -4.66 1.30
N PRO A 436 19.08 -3.49 0.74
CA PRO A 436 17.70 -3.23 0.30
C PRO A 436 17.24 -4.10 -0.87
N ARG A 437 18.17 -4.58 -1.71
CA ARG A 437 17.90 -5.42 -2.88
C ARG A 437 17.80 -6.91 -2.59
N GLU A 438 18.39 -7.39 -1.49
CA GLU A 438 18.36 -8.81 -1.12
C GLU A 438 16.94 -9.43 -1.15
N PRO A 439 15.87 -8.76 -0.65
CA PRO A 439 14.52 -9.31 -0.71
C PRO A 439 13.91 -9.42 -2.12
N ILE A 440 14.51 -8.76 -3.11
CA ILE A 440 14.05 -8.72 -4.50
C ILE A 440 15.10 -9.22 -5.50
N ALA A 441 16.25 -9.73 -5.04
CA ALA A 441 17.34 -10.13 -5.92
C ALA A 441 16.85 -11.14 -6.98
N HIS A 442 16.19 -12.22 -6.53
CA HIS A 442 15.57 -13.22 -7.41
C HIS A 442 14.60 -12.66 -8.47
N LEU A 443 13.98 -11.49 -8.24
CA LEU A 443 13.11 -10.84 -9.23
C LEU A 443 13.93 -9.99 -10.19
N LEU A 444 14.94 -9.30 -9.65
CA LEU A 444 15.86 -8.51 -10.47
C LEU A 444 16.70 -9.40 -11.38
N ASP A 445 16.96 -10.65 -11.02
CA ASP A 445 17.73 -11.58 -11.85
C ASP A 445 16.93 -12.12 -13.06
N LEU A 446 15.62 -11.89 -13.11
CA LEU A 446 14.77 -12.24 -14.25
C LEU A 446 14.95 -11.24 -15.40
N GLU A 447 14.71 -11.71 -16.62
CA GLU A 447 14.69 -10.87 -17.83
C GLU A 447 13.66 -9.74 -17.68
N ASP A 448 12.43 -10.07 -17.24
CA ASP A 448 11.40 -9.11 -16.85
C ASP A 448 11.05 -9.22 -15.36
N PRO A 449 11.58 -8.32 -14.52
CA PRO A 449 11.29 -8.29 -13.08
C PRO A 449 9.83 -7.99 -12.71
N LEU A 450 9.01 -7.45 -13.63
CA LEU A 450 7.62 -7.08 -13.37
C LEU A 450 6.64 -8.18 -13.75
N THR A 451 6.99 -9.09 -14.66
CA THR A 451 6.11 -10.21 -15.06
C THR A 451 5.54 -10.99 -13.86
N PRO A 452 6.36 -11.47 -12.89
CA PRO A 452 5.84 -12.18 -11.71
C PRO A 452 4.91 -11.32 -10.84
N VAL A 453 5.08 -10.00 -10.84
CA VAL A 453 4.21 -9.07 -10.11
C VAL A 453 2.85 -8.96 -10.80
N LEU A 454 2.82 -8.90 -12.13
CA LEU A 454 1.58 -8.89 -12.90
C LEU A 454 0.82 -10.21 -12.76
N GLU A 455 1.53 -11.34 -12.76
CA GLU A 455 0.95 -12.66 -12.47
C GLU A 455 0.37 -12.73 -11.06
N ALA A 456 1.06 -12.17 -10.06
CA ALA A 456 0.56 -12.10 -8.70
C ALA A 456 -0.73 -11.26 -8.60
N ILE A 457 -0.85 -10.16 -9.35
CA ILE A 457 -2.08 -9.36 -9.44
C ILE A 457 -3.22 -10.22 -10.01
N ALA A 458 -2.99 -10.90 -11.13
CA ALA A 458 -4.00 -11.79 -11.73
C ALA A 458 -4.38 -12.96 -10.80
N ALA A 459 -3.41 -13.50 -10.06
CA ALA A 459 -3.67 -14.55 -9.07
C ALA A 459 -4.52 -14.07 -7.89
N ILE A 460 -4.34 -12.82 -7.44
CA ILE A 460 -5.19 -12.20 -6.42
C ILE A 460 -6.63 -12.05 -6.92
N GLU A 461 -6.81 -11.60 -8.16
CA GLU A 461 -8.13 -11.46 -8.79
C GLU A 461 -8.83 -12.82 -8.94
N ARG A 462 -8.11 -13.83 -9.43
CA ARG A 462 -8.61 -15.22 -9.45
C ARG A 462 -8.98 -15.71 -8.05
N ALA A 463 -8.17 -15.40 -7.03
CA ALA A 463 -8.49 -15.78 -5.65
C ALA A 463 -9.72 -15.05 -5.10
N ALA A 464 -10.06 -13.86 -5.60
CA ALA A 464 -11.26 -13.13 -5.22
C ALA A 464 -12.53 -13.85 -5.68
N THR A 465 -12.52 -14.48 -6.87
CA THR A 465 -13.68 -15.23 -7.42
C THR A 465 -14.14 -16.39 -6.54
N LYS A 466 -13.27 -16.92 -5.68
CA LYS A 466 -13.61 -17.98 -4.72
C LYS A 466 -14.48 -17.50 -3.56
N TYR A 467 -14.58 -16.18 -3.37
CA TYR A 467 -15.41 -15.59 -2.34
C TYR A 467 -16.81 -15.30 -2.87
N PRO A 468 -17.86 -15.36 -2.02
CA PRO A 468 -19.18 -14.92 -2.44
C PRO A 468 -19.15 -13.47 -2.94
N THR A 469 -19.86 -13.20 -4.02
CA THR A 469 -19.99 -11.87 -4.61
C THR A 469 -20.52 -10.85 -3.59
N GLY A 470 -19.94 -9.65 -3.59
CA GLY A 470 -20.20 -8.58 -2.64
C GLY A 470 -19.65 -8.85 -1.24
N SER A 471 -18.93 -9.95 -1.01
CA SER A 471 -18.39 -10.23 0.32
C SER A 471 -17.18 -9.35 0.64
N VAL A 472 -16.93 -9.18 1.94
CA VAL A 472 -15.74 -8.47 2.43
C VAL A 472 -14.44 -9.15 1.98
N GLY A 473 -14.45 -10.48 1.79
CA GLY A 473 -13.26 -11.21 1.35
C GLY A 473 -12.89 -10.91 -0.10
N GLU A 474 -13.87 -10.94 -1.00
CA GLU A 474 -13.73 -10.52 -2.38
C GLU A 474 -13.25 -9.06 -2.46
N ALA A 475 -13.95 -8.15 -1.78
CA ALA A 475 -13.62 -6.72 -1.78
C ALA A 475 -12.20 -6.42 -1.26
N LEU A 476 -11.71 -7.17 -0.28
CA LEU A 476 -10.35 -7.02 0.23
C LEU A 476 -9.31 -7.41 -0.83
N LEU A 477 -9.52 -8.50 -1.56
CA LEU A 477 -8.60 -8.96 -2.60
C LEU A 477 -8.62 -8.04 -3.82
N MET A 478 -9.80 -7.58 -4.24
CA MET A 478 -9.91 -6.64 -5.36
C MET A 478 -9.28 -5.28 -5.05
N ARG A 479 -9.44 -4.76 -3.82
CA ARG A 479 -8.67 -3.59 -3.34
C ARG A 479 -7.17 -3.84 -3.43
N ASP A 480 -6.72 -5.02 -3.01
CA ASP A 480 -5.30 -5.35 -2.96
C ASP A 480 -4.68 -5.49 -4.36
N ALA A 481 -5.40 -6.10 -5.31
CA ALA A 481 -5.00 -6.15 -6.72
C ALA A 481 -4.87 -4.74 -7.32
N CYS A 482 -5.87 -3.88 -7.08
CA CYS A 482 -5.84 -2.48 -7.49
C CYS A 482 -4.64 -1.72 -6.88
N LEU A 483 -4.37 -1.91 -5.59
CA LEU A 483 -3.21 -1.32 -4.91
C LEU A 483 -1.88 -1.77 -5.51
N LEU A 484 -1.70 -3.06 -5.79
CA LEU A 484 -0.47 -3.56 -6.43
C LEU A 484 -0.31 -3.04 -7.85
N ALA A 485 -1.40 -3.01 -8.64
CA ALA A 485 -1.39 -2.45 -9.99
C ALA A 485 -0.94 -0.98 -9.99
N LEU A 486 -1.49 -0.18 -9.08
CA LEU A 486 -1.13 1.22 -8.89
C LEU A 486 0.31 1.42 -8.40
N LEU A 487 0.84 0.50 -7.58
CA LEU A 487 2.25 0.52 -7.15
C LEU A 487 3.22 0.25 -8.30
N VAL A 488 2.81 -0.52 -9.30
CA VAL A 488 3.59 -0.77 -10.53
C VAL A 488 3.47 0.44 -11.47
N SER A 489 2.26 0.91 -11.74
CA SER A 489 2.03 1.98 -12.73
C SER A 489 2.51 3.36 -12.28
N ASN A 490 2.34 3.67 -10.99
CA ASN A 490 2.64 4.97 -10.42
C ASN A 490 3.44 4.75 -9.14
N PRO A 491 4.74 4.41 -9.20
CA PRO A 491 5.50 3.88 -8.06
C PRO A 491 5.81 4.94 -6.99
N LEU A 492 4.79 5.54 -6.38
CA LEU A 492 4.86 6.59 -5.38
C LEU A 492 5.37 6.06 -4.04
N ARG A 493 5.86 6.95 -3.18
CA ARG A 493 6.31 6.58 -1.84
C ARG A 493 5.10 6.19 -0.97
N ILE A 494 5.31 5.30 0.00
CA ILE A 494 4.24 4.79 0.88
C ILE A 494 3.43 5.90 1.57
N ARG A 495 4.05 7.03 1.91
CA ARG A 495 3.35 8.17 2.50
C ARG A 495 2.30 8.74 1.55
N ASN A 496 2.58 8.84 0.26
CA ASN A 496 1.62 9.29 -0.74
C ASN A 496 0.42 8.34 -0.80
N TRP A 497 0.65 7.02 -0.82
CA TRP A 497 -0.44 6.04 -0.81
C TRP A 497 -1.29 6.06 0.46
N ARG A 498 -0.68 6.31 1.62
CA ARG A 498 -1.41 6.45 2.90
C ARG A 498 -2.25 7.71 2.95
N ALA A 499 -1.75 8.82 2.39
CA ALA A 499 -2.40 10.12 2.44
C ALA A 499 -3.37 10.36 1.28
N MET A 500 -3.25 9.61 0.18
CA MET A 500 -4.03 9.82 -1.04
C MET A 500 -5.53 9.80 -0.76
N THR A 501 -6.20 10.87 -1.20
CA THR A 501 -7.64 11.03 -1.07
C THR A 501 -8.38 10.82 -2.39
N TRP A 502 -9.62 10.36 -2.29
CA TRP A 502 -10.57 10.31 -3.40
C TRP A 502 -11.91 10.84 -2.92
N ARG A 503 -12.50 11.73 -3.72
CA ARG A 503 -13.81 12.33 -3.48
C ARG A 503 -14.58 12.41 -4.79
N PRO A 504 -15.91 12.18 -4.78
CA PRO A 504 -16.73 12.22 -6.01
C PRO A 504 -16.74 13.58 -6.72
N ASP A 505 -16.47 14.67 -5.99
CA ASP A 505 -16.42 16.04 -6.50
C ASP A 505 -15.11 16.40 -7.21
N ASN A 506 -14.24 15.41 -7.48
CA ASN A 506 -12.92 15.61 -8.07
C ASN A 506 -12.00 16.56 -7.29
N THR A 507 -12.22 16.79 -5.98
CA THR A 507 -11.32 17.58 -5.11
C THR A 507 -10.24 16.72 -4.43
N GLY A 508 -10.27 15.40 -4.61
CA GLY A 508 -9.25 14.47 -4.11
C GLY A 508 -7.92 14.55 -4.85
N ASN A 509 -6.95 13.74 -4.41
CA ASN A 509 -5.70 13.48 -5.14
C ASN A 509 -5.96 12.63 -6.38
N LEU A 510 -6.87 11.65 -6.27
CA LEU A 510 -7.38 10.91 -7.42
C LEU A 510 -8.65 11.60 -7.93
N TYR A 511 -8.68 11.93 -9.22
CA TYR A 511 -9.79 12.61 -9.86
C TYR A 511 -9.96 12.17 -11.33
N GLN A 512 -11.11 12.47 -11.91
CA GLN A 512 -11.40 12.20 -13.32
C GLN A 512 -11.37 13.50 -14.14
N ALA A 513 -10.66 13.48 -15.25
CA ALA A 513 -10.61 14.54 -16.26
C ALA A 513 -11.18 14.02 -17.60
N GLY A 514 -11.30 14.88 -18.61
CA GLY A 514 -11.88 14.53 -19.91
C GLY A 514 -11.14 13.40 -20.65
N ASP A 515 -9.86 13.20 -20.36
CA ASP A 515 -8.97 12.18 -20.96
C ASP A 515 -8.74 10.95 -20.06
N GLY A 516 -9.36 10.88 -18.87
CA GLY A 516 -9.32 9.70 -18.00
C GLY A 516 -9.10 10.00 -16.52
N TRP A 517 -8.63 8.99 -15.79
CA TRP A 517 -8.29 9.13 -14.36
C TRP A 517 -6.89 9.71 -14.20
N HIS A 518 -6.71 10.61 -13.23
CA HIS A 518 -5.43 11.27 -12.93
C HIS A 518 -5.12 11.24 -11.44
N ILE A 519 -3.82 11.25 -11.13
CA ILE A 519 -3.28 11.34 -9.77
C ILE A 519 -2.50 12.64 -9.66
N ARG A 520 -2.95 13.51 -8.75
CA ARG A 520 -2.26 14.75 -8.40
C ARG A 520 -1.75 14.81 -6.97
N PHE A 521 -0.60 15.45 -6.81
CA PHE A 521 -0.03 15.86 -5.53
C PHE A 521 0.66 17.21 -5.67
N ALA A 522 0.44 18.10 -4.72
CA ALA A 522 1.20 19.32 -4.57
C ALA A 522 2.62 19.04 -4.06
N GLY A 523 3.56 19.95 -4.32
CA GLY A 523 4.97 19.80 -3.93
C GLY A 523 5.19 19.61 -2.42
N ASP A 524 4.35 20.23 -1.60
CA ASP A 524 4.36 20.15 -0.14
C ASP A 524 3.87 18.80 0.42
N GLU A 525 3.08 18.06 -0.37
CA GLU A 525 2.64 16.69 -0.06
C GLU A 525 3.77 15.66 -0.23
N PHE A 526 4.87 16.01 -0.93
CA PHE A 526 6.05 15.17 -1.05
C PHE A 526 7.06 15.36 0.09
N LYS A 527 7.90 14.32 0.31
CA LYS A 527 8.90 14.28 1.39
C LYS A 527 9.79 15.53 1.46
N ASN A 528 10.10 16.16 0.33
CA ASN A 528 11.04 17.27 0.27
C ASN A 528 10.36 18.65 0.22
N GLY A 529 9.03 18.76 0.10
CA GLY A 529 8.31 20.03 0.00
C GLY A 529 8.58 20.82 -1.29
N LYS A 530 9.55 20.34 -2.08
CA LYS A 530 9.80 20.71 -3.46
C LYS A 530 9.45 19.44 -4.23
N GLY A 531 8.45 19.50 -5.12
CA GLY A 531 8.35 18.51 -6.18
C GLY A 531 9.63 18.54 -7.02
N ASN A 532 9.72 17.68 -8.04
CA ASN A 532 10.64 17.95 -9.14
C ASN A 532 10.33 19.36 -9.73
N ASP A 533 11.19 19.93 -10.58
CA ASP A 533 11.18 21.35 -11.02
C ASP A 533 9.81 21.93 -11.49
N THR A 534 8.80 21.08 -11.69
CA THR A 534 7.42 21.43 -12.03
C THR A 534 6.51 21.80 -10.85
N GLY A 535 6.90 21.59 -9.58
CA GLY A 535 6.12 22.01 -8.39
C GLY A 535 4.83 21.23 -8.11
N SER A 536 4.24 20.58 -9.11
CA SER A 536 3.10 19.67 -9.00
C SER A 536 3.40 18.34 -9.70
N TYR A 537 2.90 17.25 -9.13
CA TYR A 537 2.82 15.94 -9.76
C TYR A 537 1.39 15.79 -10.24
N ASP A 538 1.17 15.62 -11.53
CA ASP A 538 -0.14 15.36 -12.11
C ASP A 538 0.02 14.42 -13.31
N VAL A 539 -0.48 13.19 -13.19
CA VAL A 539 -0.28 12.16 -14.21
C VAL A 539 -1.51 11.29 -14.38
N THR A 540 -1.75 10.88 -15.62
CA THR A 540 -2.80 9.94 -15.98
C THR A 540 -2.54 8.55 -15.39
N VAL A 541 -3.59 7.89 -14.92
CA VAL A 541 -3.60 6.47 -14.57
C VAL A 541 -3.62 5.65 -15.86
N PRO A 542 -2.68 4.72 -16.08
CA PRO A 542 -2.65 3.94 -17.31
C PRO A 542 -3.92 3.13 -17.56
N ALA A 543 -4.30 3.00 -18.83
CA ALA A 543 -5.54 2.35 -19.26
C ALA A 543 -5.72 0.92 -18.71
N TRP A 544 -4.64 0.15 -18.53
CA TRP A 544 -4.70 -1.21 -17.98
C TRP A 544 -5.05 -1.25 -16.47
N VAL A 545 -4.82 -0.16 -15.74
CA VAL A 545 -5.15 -0.03 -14.30
C VAL A 545 -6.56 0.51 -14.09
N VAL A 546 -7.04 1.36 -15.01
CA VAL A 546 -8.34 2.05 -14.91
C VAL A 546 -9.49 1.08 -14.59
N PRO A 547 -9.66 -0.08 -15.27
CA PRO A 547 -10.72 -1.02 -14.93
C PRO A 547 -10.66 -1.54 -13.49
N LYS A 548 -9.46 -1.81 -12.97
CA LYS A 548 -9.27 -2.29 -11.59
C LYS A 548 -9.56 -1.19 -10.57
N LEU A 549 -9.18 0.04 -10.90
CA LEU A 549 -9.48 1.21 -10.09
C LEU A 549 -10.99 1.50 -10.03
N ALA A 550 -11.64 1.53 -11.19
CA ALA A 550 -13.09 1.74 -11.30
C ALA A 550 -13.87 0.68 -10.51
N ALA A 551 -13.56 -0.60 -10.71
CA ALA A 551 -14.20 -1.69 -9.97
C ALA A 551 -13.99 -1.56 -8.45
N TYR A 552 -12.77 -1.19 -8.01
CA TYR A 552 -12.52 -0.93 -6.60
C TYR A 552 -13.42 0.20 -6.06
N LEU A 553 -13.48 1.35 -6.74
CA LEU A 553 -14.21 2.52 -6.28
C LEU A 553 -15.74 2.29 -6.27
N GLU A 554 -16.26 1.75 -7.36
CA GLU A 554 -17.70 1.63 -7.61
C GLU A 554 -18.34 0.44 -6.90
N GLU A 555 -17.58 -0.63 -6.67
CA GLU A 555 -18.13 -1.90 -6.21
C GLU A 555 -17.54 -2.31 -4.86
N TYR A 556 -16.22 -2.38 -4.74
CA TYR A 556 -15.62 -3.03 -3.57
C TYR A 556 -15.44 -2.09 -2.38
N ARG A 557 -15.18 -0.81 -2.61
CA ARG A 557 -14.85 0.18 -1.57
C ARG A 557 -16.00 0.37 -0.59
N ALA A 558 -17.25 0.42 -1.07
CA ALA A 558 -18.44 0.55 -0.23
C ALA A 558 -18.60 -0.64 0.75
N THR A 559 -18.34 -1.87 0.27
CA THR A 559 -18.36 -3.09 1.11
C THR A 559 -17.33 -3.04 2.24
N LEU A 560 -16.15 -2.46 1.99
CA LEU A 560 -15.13 -2.29 3.03
C LEU A 560 -15.49 -1.19 4.04
N LEU A 561 -16.16 -0.14 3.55
CA LEU A 561 -16.64 0.96 4.37
C LEU A 561 -17.81 0.57 5.28
N ARG A 562 -18.71 -0.32 4.86
CA ARG A 562 -19.87 -0.77 5.66
C ARG A 562 -20.69 0.42 6.19
N GLY A 563 -21.06 1.34 5.30
CA GLY A 563 -21.81 2.56 5.63
C GLY A 563 -21.00 3.70 6.26
N ARG A 564 -19.69 3.52 6.49
CA ARG A 564 -18.80 4.56 7.02
C ARG A 564 -18.33 5.49 5.89
N SER A 565 -18.05 6.76 6.22
CA SER A 565 -17.40 7.70 5.31
C SER A 565 -15.88 7.67 5.49
N SER A 566 -15.13 7.84 4.39
CA SER A 566 -13.68 8.07 4.44
C SER A 566 -13.23 8.83 3.19
N LYS A 567 -12.35 9.83 3.39
CA LYS A 567 -11.74 10.58 2.29
C LYS A 567 -10.57 9.85 1.63
N PHE A 568 -10.00 8.83 2.28
CA PHE A 568 -8.80 8.15 1.78
C PHE A 568 -9.14 7.17 0.65
N LEU A 569 -8.31 7.09 -0.38
CA LEU A 569 -8.53 6.18 -1.51
C LEU A 569 -8.61 4.73 -1.01
N PHE A 570 -7.55 4.26 -0.35
CA PHE A 570 -7.45 2.89 0.16
C PHE A 570 -7.90 2.79 1.61
N VAL A 571 -8.98 2.03 1.83
CA VAL A 571 -9.57 1.86 3.16
C VAL A 571 -9.23 0.50 3.76
N SER A 572 -9.07 0.47 5.09
CA SER A 572 -8.96 -0.77 5.87
C SER A 572 -10.34 -1.23 6.30
N SER A 573 -10.58 -2.55 6.37
CA SER A 573 -11.81 -3.05 6.99
C SER A 573 -11.94 -2.66 8.47
N ARG A 574 -10.84 -2.31 9.14
CA ARG A 574 -10.74 -2.03 10.58
C ARG A 574 -10.71 -0.54 10.96
N SER A 575 -10.42 0.38 10.03
CA SER A 575 -10.18 1.80 10.33
C SER A 575 -10.89 2.70 9.34
N GLN A 576 -11.42 3.84 9.82
CA GLN A 576 -11.98 4.91 8.99
C GLN A 576 -10.93 5.94 8.54
N GLY A 577 -9.85 6.10 9.32
CA GLY A 577 -8.73 6.99 9.00
C GLY A 577 -7.69 6.37 8.08
N ALA A 578 -6.60 7.11 7.83
CA ALA A 578 -5.50 6.70 6.96
C ALA A 578 -5.03 5.28 7.28
N TRP A 579 -4.81 4.47 6.24
CA TRP A 579 -4.47 3.07 6.41
C TRP A 579 -2.98 2.88 6.70
N ASN A 580 -2.63 2.93 7.98
CA ASN A 580 -1.23 2.79 8.44
C ASN A 580 -0.57 1.45 8.12
N GLY A 581 -1.35 0.40 7.87
CA GLY A 581 -0.87 -0.96 7.64
C GLY A 581 -0.65 -1.35 6.17
N ILE A 582 -0.67 -0.41 5.22
CA ILE A 582 -0.49 -0.69 3.78
C ILE A 582 0.81 -1.46 3.52
N ASP A 583 1.94 -1.02 4.07
CA ASP A 583 3.25 -1.64 3.91
C ASP A 583 3.26 -3.11 4.39
N ARG A 584 2.70 -3.36 5.56
CA ARG A 584 2.58 -4.72 6.12
C ARG A 584 1.62 -5.58 5.31
N ARG A 585 0.56 -4.98 4.73
CA ARG A 585 -0.38 -5.69 3.86
C ARG A 585 0.31 -6.09 2.55
N VAL A 586 1.01 -5.16 1.90
CA VAL A 586 1.77 -5.42 0.66
C VAL A 586 2.84 -6.50 0.90
N ALA A 587 3.56 -6.45 2.01
CA ALA A 587 4.53 -7.50 2.37
C ALA A 587 3.87 -8.88 2.54
N LYS A 588 2.67 -8.95 3.13
CA LYS A 588 1.92 -10.21 3.26
C LYS A 588 1.36 -10.71 1.94
N LEU A 589 0.92 -9.80 1.06
CA LEU A 589 0.39 -10.15 -0.25
C LEU A 589 1.48 -10.71 -1.15
N THR A 590 2.61 -10.02 -1.22
CA THR A 590 3.76 -10.47 -2.01
C THR A 590 4.33 -11.78 -1.46
N ALA A 591 4.46 -11.95 -0.13
CA ALA A 591 4.84 -13.25 0.43
C ALA A 591 3.87 -14.40 0.09
N ARG A 592 2.61 -14.10 -0.24
CA ARG A 592 1.59 -15.10 -0.54
C ARG A 592 1.46 -15.39 -2.04
N PHE A 593 1.52 -14.36 -2.88
CA PHE A 593 1.16 -14.44 -4.30
C PHE A 593 2.35 -14.26 -5.25
N LEU A 594 3.50 -13.80 -4.75
CA LEU A 594 4.72 -13.66 -5.54
C LEU A 594 5.65 -14.82 -5.17
N ALA A 595 5.84 -15.75 -6.10
CA ALA A 595 6.66 -16.94 -5.88
C ALA A 595 8.09 -16.56 -5.45
N GLY A 596 8.66 -17.30 -4.49
CA GLY A 596 9.99 -17.03 -3.94
C GLY A 596 10.12 -15.77 -3.07
N SER A 597 9.08 -14.93 -3.01
CA SER A 597 9.16 -13.67 -2.29
C SER A 597 9.15 -13.86 -0.77
N PRO A 598 10.12 -13.29 -0.03
CA PRO A 598 10.07 -13.26 1.43
C PRO A 598 9.06 -12.23 1.96
N GLY A 599 8.26 -11.61 1.08
CA GLY A 599 7.41 -10.47 1.39
C GLY A 599 8.16 -9.16 1.28
N ILE A 600 7.72 -8.33 0.33
CA ILE A 600 8.33 -7.06 -0.03
C ILE A 600 7.32 -5.92 0.11
N GLY A 601 7.80 -4.74 0.50
CA GLY A 601 6.96 -3.56 0.69
C GLY A 601 6.90 -2.65 -0.54
N PRO A 602 6.09 -1.57 -0.50
CA PRO A 602 5.91 -0.61 -1.61
C PRO A 602 7.21 -0.04 -2.20
N HIS A 603 8.27 0.10 -1.38
CA HIS A 603 9.54 0.61 -1.87
C HIS A 603 10.26 -0.36 -2.82
N ALA A 604 10.00 -1.67 -2.72
CA ALA A 604 10.55 -2.66 -3.62
C ALA A 604 10.02 -2.49 -5.06
N PHE A 605 8.75 -2.15 -5.22
CA PHE A 605 8.14 -1.85 -6.53
C PHE A 605 8.85 -0.70 -7.24
N ARG A 606 9.29 0.32 -6.49
CA ARG A 606 10.12 1.41 -7.04
C ARG A 606 11.43 0.91 -7.62
N HIS A 607 12.06 -0.10 -7.00
CA HIS A 607 13.28 -0.70 -7.53
C HIS A 607 13.00 -1.56 -8.77
N LEU A 608 11.94 -2.38 -8.76
CA LEU A 608 11.57 -3.22 -9.89
C LEU A 608 11.25 -2.36 -11.12
N VAL A 609 10.39 -1.36 -10.97
CA VAL A 609 9.98 -0.47 -12.07
C VAL A 609 11.17 0.32 -12.64
N ALA A 610 12.02 0.87 -11.78
CA ALA A 610 13.19 1.62 -12.23
C ALA A 610 14.22 0.74 -12.94
N THR A 611 14.46 -0.47 -12.43
CA THR A 611 15.41 -1.42 -13.04
C THR A 611 14.89 -1.87 -14.40
N THR A 612 13.61 -2.21 -14.51
CA THR A 612 12.98 -2.62 -15.77
C THR A 612 13.11 -1.52 -16.82
N LEU A 613 12.76 -0.27 -16.47
CA LEU A 613 12.90 0.86 -17.39
C LEU A 613 14.35 1.08 -17.85
N LEU A 614 15.32 0.95 -16.94
CA LEU A 614 16.73 1.18 -17.26
C LEU A 614 17.35 0.03 -18.06
N ARG A 615 16.87 -1.21 -17.92
CA ARG A 615 17.25 -2.33 -18.79
C ARG A 615 16.71 -2.17 -20.20
N GLU A 616 15.44 -1.79 -20.32
CA GLU A 616 14.84 -1.50 -21.62
C GLU A 616 15.48 -0.29 -22.31
N LYS A 617 15.89 0.72 -21.52
CA LYS A 617 16.47 1.97 -22.00
C LYS A 617 17.67 2.37 -21.14
N PRO A 618 18.86 1.80 -21.38
CA PRO A 618 20.07 2.16 -20.65
C PRO A 618 20.38 3.65 -20.74
N GLY A 619 20.97 4.21 -19.68
CA GLY A 619 21.18 5.66 -19.54
C GLY A 619 19.95 6.55 -19.32
N ALA A 620 18.71 6.02 -19.34
CA ALA A 620 17.47 6.83 -19.23
C ALA A 620 17.14 7.33 -17.80
N PHE A 621 18.14 7.80 -17.05
CA PHE A 621 18.01 8.23 -15.64
C PHE A 621 17.03 9.39 -15.44
N LYS A 622 16.90 10.30 -16.42
CA LYS A 622 15.91 11.39 -16.37
C LYS A 622 14.48 10.86 -16.41
N ALA A 623 14.20 9.90 -17.30
CA ALA A 623 12.89 9.26 -17.41
C ALA A 623 12.56 8.48 -16.13
N ALA A 624 13.53 7.73 -15.60
CA ALA A 624 13.39 7.04 -14.32
C ALA A 624 13.17 8.02 -13.15
N GLY A 625 13.84 9.18 -13.14
CA GLY A 625 13.63 10.28 -12.19
C GLY A 625 12.19 10.80 -12.20
N HIS A 626 11.65 11.08 -13.39
CA HIS A 626 10.24 11.49 -13.54
C HIS A 626 9.28 10.39 -13.07
N LEU A 627 9.49 9.13 -13.48
CA LEU A 627 8.65 8.00 -13.12
C LEU A 627 8.61 7.75 -11.61
N LEU A 628 9.77 7.87 -10.94
CA LEU A 628 9.89 7.69 -9.50
C LEU A 628 9.51 8.94 -8.70
N ASN A 629 9.30 10.08 -9.35
CA ASN A 629 9.26 11.40 -8.73
C ASN A 629 10.44 11.58 -7.74
N ASP A 630 11.65 11.44 -8.29
CA ASP A 630 12.92 11.61 -7.62
C ASP A 630 13.88 12.44 -8.50
N LYS A 631 14.95 12.94 -7.88
CA LYS A 631 15.98 13.68 -8.62
C LYS A 631 16.77 12.74 -9.54
N PRO A 632 17.01 13.08 -10.82
CA PRO A 632 17.78 12.25 -11.74
C PRO A 632 19.15 11.83 -11.17
N GLU A 633 19.84 12.73 -10.46
CA GLU A 633 21.15 12.45 -9.85
C GLU A 633 21.04 11.42 -8.73
N THR A 634 19.92 11.43 -7.99
CA THR A 634 19.63 10.43 -6.96
C THR A 634 19.35 9.07 -7.58
N VAL A 635 18.61 9.05 -8.70
CA VAL A 635 18.35 7.82 -9.45
C VAL A 635 19.65 7.26 -10.03
N GLN A 636 20.45 8.07 -10.72
CA GLN A 636 21.73 7.68 -11.28
C GLN A 636 22.61 7.05 -10.19
N ARG A 637 22.88 7.75 -9.08
CA ARG A 637 23.68 7.22 -7.97
C ARG A 637 23.21 5.86 -7.45
N VAL A 638 21.91 5.60 -7.46
CA VAL A 638 21.34 4.32 -7.00
C VAL A 638 21.43 3.23 -8.08
N TYR A 639 21.22 3.58 -9.35
CA TYR A 639 21.04 2.62 -10.44
C TYR A 639 22.18 2.55 -11.47
N THR A 640 23.27 3.31 -11.31
CA THR A 640 24.45 3.25 -12.22
C THR A 640 25.00 1.83 -12.41
N HIS A 641 24.87 0.96 -11.41
CA HIS A 641 25.30 -0.44 -11.53
C HIS A 641 24.51 -1.25 -12.58
N VAL A 642 23.23 -0.93 -12.84
CA VAL A 642 22.42 -1.58 -13.90
C VAL A 642 23.01 -1.24 -15.26
N ASP A 643 23.39 0.02 -15.44
CA ASP A 643 23.94 0.56 -16.69
C ASP A 643 25.30 -0.05 -17.06
N ARG A 644 26.10 -0.51 -16.09
CA ARG A 644 27.42 -1.08 -16.36
C ARG A 644 27.33 -2.39 -17.13
N GLU A 645 26.54 -3.35 -16.65
CA GLU A 645 26.38 -4.66 -17.30
C GLU A 645 25.77 -4.51 -18.69
N ASP A 646 24.72 -3.68 -18.80
CA ASP A 646 24.05 -3.39 -20.07
C ASP A 646 24.97 -2.65 -21.07
N SER A 647 25.85 -1.76 -20.59
CA SER A 647 26.84 -1.06 -21.43
C SER A 647 27.83 -2.04 -22.07
N PHE A 648 28.28 -3.07 -21.33
CA PHE A 648 29.15 -4.10 -21.89
C PHE A 648 28.41 -4.96 -22.92
N ALA A 649 27.16 -5.35 -22.65
CA ALA A 649 26.34 -6.10 -23.60
C ALA A 649 26.06 -5.31 -24.89
N GLN A 650 25.80 -4.00 -24.78
CA GLN A 650 25.64 -3.13 -25.95
C GLN A 650 26.94 -2.98 -26.76
N HIS A 651 28.08 -2.87 -26.07
CA HIS A 651 29.38 -2.83 -26.73
C HIS A 651 29.65 -4.15 -27.47
N GLU A 652 29.40 -5.30 -26.84
CA GLU A 652 29.50 -6.61 -27.47
C GLU A 652 28.60 -6.72 -28.71
N ALA A 653 27.32 -6.33 -28.62
CA ALA A 653 26.41 -6.30 -29.76
C ALA A 653 26.86 -5.34 -30.88
N HIS A 654 27.55 -4.24 -30.54
CA HIS A 654 28.16 -3.36 -31.52
C HIS A 654 29.35 -4.01 -32.22
N ILE A 655 30.26 -4.64 -31.46
CA ILE A 655 31.39 -5.40 -32.01
C ILE A 655 30.90 -6.54 -32.89
N ASN A 656 29.89 -7.32 -32.47
CA ASN A 656 29.31 -8.40 -33.26
C ASN A 656 28.74 -7.91 -34.59
N ARG A 657 28.08 -6.73 -34.60
CA ARG A 657 27.61 -6.10 -35.85
C ARG A 657 28.76 -5.65 -36.75
N LEU A 658 29.85 -5.16 -36.19
CA LEU A 658 31.05 -4.79 -36.96
C LEU A 658 31.73 -6.04 -37.56
N LEU A 659 31.85 -7.12 -36.77
CA LEU A 659 32.41 -8.40 -37.22
C LEU A 659 31.56 -9.03 -38.34
N GLN A 660 30.23 -9.00 -38.23
CA GLN A 660 29.33 -9.44 -39.31
C GLN A 660 29.51 -8.62 -40.58
N LYS A 661 29.67 -7.30 -40.49
CA LYS A 661 29.95 -6.43 -41.65
C LYS A 661 31.31 -6.69 -42.28
N LEU A 662 32.31 -7.09 -41.49
CA LEU A 662 33.64 -7.45 -41.99
C LEU A 662 33.62 -8.83 -42.65
N GLY A 663 32.91 -9.80 -42.07
CA GLY A 663 32.76 -11.15 -42.64
C GLY A 663 31.92 -11.22 -43.92
N GLN A 664 31.05 -10.23 -44.18
CA GLN A 664 30.31 -10.10 -45.45
C GLN A 664 31.09 -9.40 -46.56
N ARG A 665 32.31 -8.90 -46.28
CA ARG A 665 33.21 -8.23 -47.23
C ARG A 665 34.38 -9.11 -47.69
N ALA A 666 34.54 -10.29 -47.09
CA ALA A 666 35.42 -11.37 -47.58
C ALA A 666 34.57 -12.32 -48.43
#